data_AF-A0A349K2H2-F1
#
_entry.id   AF-A0A349K2H2-F1
#
_cell.length_a   1.000
_cell.length_b   1.000
_cell.length_c   1.000
_cell.angle_alpha   90.00
_cell.angle_beta   90.00
_cell.angle_gamma   90.00
#
_symmetry.space_group_name_H-M   'P 1'
#
loop_
_entity.id
_entity.type
_entity.pdbx_description
1 polymer ?
#
loop_
_entity_poly.entity_id
_entity_poly.type
_entity_poly.pdbx_seq_one_letter_code
_entity_poly.pdbx_strand_id
1 'polypeptide(L)'
;MVRAHSPILVLGLVCGMSESPARGEVIRDPYIQLTTRSSSVVAWRTDQSIAPRVRYGPAPGNLSQSVPAEQIVMRVSPEMKGLPEVPRLGQSTPEGVYQFEATVSELAVDSKYYYGVFDGDTLLAGGTEDAFFHTQPRAEPGRPLRFWVVGDTGDGGIIQRNVYDAMKAYVAADGRRLDAFVHLGDMAYDDGIDPMFQANFFDVYAGTISNTVTWATMGNHEGHTSDGTLGIGPYYDAYVLPADGEAGGVPSGSEAYYSFDFGPIHFVCLNSHDEARGEADRMATWLRQDLAQNDSEWLIAFWHHPPYSKGSHHSDLEDQLIEMREVMMPILEDHGVDMVLAGHSHIYERSMLLDRAYVTPTDPFGVILDDGDGNADGDGSYLKSAHLHPHGGTVAVVSGHGRGSGLSFGLSPVHRISLKEGGSVLMDLEGDTMKVTMLNEEGVVRDEFQLIKRGEVAPRLPLSDPWCPFGPAIVASERTRGKVQAHLIAQPDVPDATVHYTLDGSEPSPASPAYGGPIDIGAPTTIKAFSVWRGGERRSPVTTREVLPATPGSLRYVRIPLLQAEDDAVESGLGIVDLHSSTVGITSPEASWFGLRFQDVRVPRDATILSSFFVMRPALLGMDPAKWTVYADLSNQTRSFTEEIGGLSTRPRTTASALWNVVAWTGIGHQLSSPELAAVVEEVVHREEWAAGNSIGLLISGAGERSADSFDGRAAGAPEFWVVYDERDALSVAVDGGLTAHVTMTPEGERRLFASFEILNSAQARGFVYTVEGSPTMEPESWETLNASFAGTLQGRRPGLSHLAFEMSQPDGGIFGEKYFLRMRVVR
;
A
#
# COMPACT_ATOMS: atom_id res chain seq x y z
N MET A 1 -72.79 73.63 -36.38
CA MET A 1 -71.40 73.62 -35.87
C MET A 1 -71.07 72.21 -35.42
N VAL A 2 -70.09 71.56 -36.08
CA VAL A 2 -69.08 70.59 -35.56
C VAL A 2 -69.54 69.73 -34.36
N ARG A 3 -69.73 68.41 -34.42
CA ARG A 3 -68.82 67.31 -34.82
C ARG A 3 -69.66 66.02 -34.93
N ALA A 4 -69.57 65.28 -36.05
CA ALA A 4 -70.26 64.00 -36.24
C ALA A 4 -69.35 62.82 -35.86
N HIS A 5 -69.91 61.83 -35.17
CA HIS A 5 -69.30 60.53 -34.90
C HIS A 5 -69.79 59.50 -35.93
N SER A 6 -68.86 58.77 -36.55
CA SER A 6 -69.12 57.46 -37.18
C SER A 6 -67.80 56.68 -37.19
N PRO A 7 -67.75 55.45 -36.64
CA PRO A 7 -66.54 54.64 -36.63
C PRO A 7 -66.37 53.91 -37.96
N ILE A 8 -65.14 53.94 -38.49
CA ILE A 8 -64.72 53.21 -39.68
C ILE A 8 -64.23 51.82 -39.25
N LEU A 9 -64.81 50.81 -39.89
CA LEU A 9 -64.40 49.41 -39.89
C LEU A 9 -63.04 49.28 -40.59
N VAL A 10 -62.00 48.77 -39.91
CA VAL A 10 -60.73 48.39 -40.54
C VAL A 10 -60.59 46.88 -40.50
N LEU A 11 -60.55 46.29 -41.69
CA LEU A 11 -60.24 44.91 -41.99
C LEU A 11 -58.74 44.67 -41.67
N GLY A 12 -58.43 43.89 -40.64
CA GLY A 12 -57.07 43.44 -40.33
C GLY A 12 -56.80 42.09 -40.97
N LEU A 13 -55.94 42.07 -41.98
CA LEU A 13 -55.41 40.87 -42.61
C LEU A 13 -54.62 40.05 -41.57
N VAL A 14 -54.96 38.78 -41.44
CA VAL A 14 -54.23 37.78 -40.66
C VAL A 14 -52.90 37.50 -41.35
N CYS A 15 -51.79 37.90 -40.74
CA CYS A 15 -50.46 37.35 -41.01
C CYS A 15 -50.12 36.43 -39.83
N GLY A 16 -50.46 35.14 -39.95
CA GLY A 16 -49.92 34.14 -39.06
C GLY A 16 -48.44 34.00 -39.35
N MET A 17 -47.59 34.53 -38.47
CA MET A 17 -46.20 34.12 -38.43
C MET A 17 -46.21 32.66 -37.95
N SER A 18 -46.01 31.73 -38.88
CA SER A 18 -45.56 30.39 -38.52
C SER A 18 -44.18 30.58 -37.87
N GLU A 19 -44.10 30.47 -36.55
CA GLU A 19 -42.83 30.14 -35.91
C GLU A 19 -42.34 28.88 -36.61
N SER A 20 -41.19 28.97 -37.29
CA SER A 20 -40.50 27.76 -37.72
C SER A 20 -40.25 26.95 -36.45
N PRO A 21 -40.52 25.63 -36.42
CA PRO A 21 -40.20 24.83 -35.25
C PRO A 21 -38.75 25.12 -34.85
N ALA A 22 -38.52 25.26 -33.55
CA ALA A 22 -37.17 25.34 -33.01
C ALA A 22 -36.36 24.17 -33.60
N ARG A 23 -35.13 24.46 -34.04
CA ARG A 23 -34.25 23.46 -34.66
C ARG A 23 -33.51 22.74 -33.53
N GLY A 24 -33.29 21.44 -33.66
CA GLY A 24 -32.41 20.72 -32.76
C GLY A 24 -30.99 21.23 -32.87
N GLU A 25 -30.38 21.58 -31.74
CA GLU A 25 -28.99 21.97 -31.61
C GLU A 25 -28.13 20.72 -31.33
N VAL A 26 -26.92 20.68 -31.88
CA VAL A 26 -25.95 19.62 -31.57
C VAL A 26 -25.36 19.91 -30.20
N ILE A 27 -25.56 18.98 -29.26
CA ILE A 27 -25.05 19.09 -27.87
C ILE A 27 -23.89 18.13 -27.59
N ARG A 28 -23.64 17.18 -28.52
CA ARG A 28 -22.42 16.39 -28.60
C ARG A 28 -22.05 16.26 -30.06
N ASP A 29 -20.91 16.85 -30.41
CA ASP A 29 -20.37 16.78 -31.77
C ASP A 29 -20.20 15.33 -32.23
N PRO A 30 -20.31 15.09 -33.55
CA PRO A 30 -20.29 13.73 -34.04
C PRO A 30 -18.90 13.11 -33.90
N TYR A 31 -18.86 11.89 -33.38
CA TYR A 31 -17.65 11.13 -33.10
C TYR A 31 -17.70 9.73 -33.72
N ILE A 32 -16.53 9.13 -33.91
CA ILE A 32 -16.34 7.89 -34.65
C ILE A 32 -16.19 6.70 -33.71
N GLN A 33 -16.93 5.65 -33.99
CA GLN A 33 -16.99 4.40 -33.24
C GLN A 33 -16.96 3.20 -34.19
N LEU A 34 -16.61 2.02 -33.67
CA LEU A 34 -16.68 0.72 -34.36
C LEU A 34 -16.27 0.77 -35.85
N THR A 35 -15.08 1.29 -36.13
CA THR A 35 -14.54 1.34 -37.49
C THR A 35 -13.92 0.01 -37.85
N THR A 36 -14.42 -0.64 -38.90
CA THR A 36 -13.92 -1.90 -39.45
C THR A 36 -13.23 -1.67 -40.81
N ARG A 37 -12.90 -2.76 -41.52
CA ARG A 37 -12.39 -2.69 -42.90
C ARG A 37 -13.42 -2.17 -43.91
N SER A 38 -14.72 -2.24 -43.60
CA SER A 38 -15.79 -1.90 -44.55
C SER A 38 -16.95 -1.12 -43.94
N SER A 39 -16.83 -0.69 -42.69
CA SER A 39 -17.85 0.11 -42.02
C SER A 39 -17.26 1.05 -40.97
N SER A 40 -18.05 2.03 -40.54
CA SER A 40 -17.79 2.85 -39.37
C SER A 40 -19.11 3.37 -38.80
N VAL A 41 -19.17 3.58 -37.48
CA VAL A 41 -20.30 4.21 -36.82
C VAL A 41 -20.02 5.68 -36.59
N VAL A 42 -20.98 6.54 -36.93
CA VAL A 42 -21.00 7.97 -36.58
C VAL A 42 -22.07 8.16 -35.52
N ALA A 43 -21.69 8.64 -34.33
CA ALA A 43 -22.59 8.89 -33.22
C ALA A 43 -22.60 10.38 -32.84
N TRP A 44 -23.76 10.93 -32.45
CA TRP A 44 -23.90 12.34 -32.03
C TRP A 44 -25.14 12.55 -31.15
N ARG A 45 -25.28 13.74 -30.54
CA ARG A 45 -26.47 14.10 -29.76
C ARG A 45 -27.06 15.45 -30.12
N THR A 46 -28.38 15.55 -29.95
CA THR A 46 -29.15 16.79 -30.04
C THR A 46 -30.07 16.97 -28.83
N ASP A 47 -30.52 18.22 -28.61
CA ASP A 47 -31.47 18.60 -27.55
C ASP A 47 -32.95 18.48 -27.96
N GLN A 48 -33.21 18.13 -29.22
CA GLN A 48 -34.54 17.95 -29.79
C GLN A 48 -34.54 16.80 -30.80
N SER A 49 -35.72 16.21 -31.04
CA SER A 49 -35.89 15.24 -32.11
C SER A 49 -35.64 15.90 -33.47
N ILE A 50 -34.90 15.23 -34.34
CA ILE A 50 -34.60 15.67 -35.71
C ILE A 50 -35.07 14.62 -36.73
N ALA A 51 -34.97 14.94 -38.02
CA ALA A 51 -35.01 13.95 -39.10
C ALA A 51 -33.58 13.56 -39.48
N PRO A 52 -32.94 12.61 -38.76
CA PRO A 52 -31.50 12.40 -38.83
C PRO A 52 -31.09 11.88 -40.22
N ARG A 53 -29.98 12.39 -40.74
CA ARG A 53 -29.26 11.80 -41.88
C ARG A 53 -27.76 11.93 -41.68
N VAL A 54 -27.01 10.96 -42.16
CA VAL A 54 -25.55 11.09 -42.33
C VAL A 54 -25.25 11.12 -43.81
N ARG A 55 -24.47 12.11 -44.27
CA ARG A 55 -23.91 12.11 -45.63
C ARG A 55 -22.41 11.90 -45.57
N TYR A 56 -21.86 11.15 -46.51
CA TYR A 56 -20.44 10.82 -46.56
C TYR A 56 -19.91 10.75 -48.00
N GLY A 57 -18.59 10.87 -48.15
CA GLY A 57 -17.94 10.78 -49.45
C GLY A 57 -16.44 11.09 -49.42
N PRO A 58 -15.78 11.20 -50.59
CA PRO A 58 -14.33 11.29 -50.68
C PRO A 58 -13.74 12.68 -50.37
N ALA A 59 -14.57 13.71 -50.21
CA ALA A 59 -14.13 15.07 -49.89
C ALA A 59 -15.23 15.84 -49.13
N PRO A 60 -14.91 16.87 -48.31
CA PRO A 60 -15.91 17.64 -47.56
C PRO A 60 -16.98 18.29 -48.44
N GLY A 61 -16.59 18.74 -49.65
CA GLY A 61 -17.51 19.32 -50.63
C GLY A 61 -18.27 18.30 -51.49
N ASN A 62 -18.07 17.00 -51.28
CA ASN A 62 -18.67 15.92 -52.07
C ASN A 62 -19.12 14.75 -51.19
N LEU A 63 -20.12 15.00 -50.35
CA LEU A 63 -20.78 13.98 -49.52
C LEU A 63 -21.93 13.32 -50.31
N SER A 64 -21.59 12.57 -51.35
CA SER A 64 -22.54 12.06 -52.35
C SER A 64 -23.37 10.85 -51.90
N GLN A 65 -22.96 10.16 -50.83
CA GLN A 65 -23.66 9.01 -50.28
C GLN A 65 -24.37 9.39 -48.98
N SER A 66 -25.39 8.64 -48.59
CA SER A 66 -26.14 8.94 -47.36
C SER A 66 -26.68 7.70 -46.66
N VAL A 67 -26.66 7.72 -45.33
CA VAL A 67 -27.45 6.85 -44.45
C VAL A 67 -28.75 7.57 -44.11
N PRO A 68 -29.92 7.02 -44.48
CA PRO A 68 -31.21 7.66 -44.23
C PRO A 68 -31.72 7.39 -42.81
N ALA A 69 -32.72 8.17 -42.36
CA ALA A 69 -33.23 8.15 -40.99
C ALA A 69 -33.67 6.76 -40.49
N GLU A 70 -34.26 5.96 -41.37
CA GLU A 70 -34.73 4.60 -41.06
C GLU A 70 -33.62 3.58 -40.75
N GLN A 71 -32.35 3.93 -41.02
CA GLN A 71 -31.17 3.11 -40.70
C GLN A 71 -30.35 3.70 -39.56
N ILE A 72 -30.82 4.76 -38.91
CA ILE A 72 -30.13 5.43 -37.82
C ILE A 72 -30.85 5.07 -36.52
N VAL A 73 -30.10 4.45 -35.60
CA VAL A 73 -30.62 4.13 -34.28
C VAL A 73 -30.76 5.43 -33.50
N MET A 74 -31.94 5.65 -32.92
CA MET A 74 -32.21 6.78 -32.02
C MET A 74 -32.38 6.24 -30.60
N ARG A 75 -31.67 6.84 -29.64
CA ARG A 75 -31.84 6.61 -28.20
C ARG A 75 -32.25 7.91 -27.55
N VAL A 76 -33.01 7.83 -26.47
CA VAL A 76 -33.52 9.02 -25.76
C VAL A 76 -33.26 8.93 -24.26
N SER A 77 -33.16 10.09 -23.61
CA SER A 77 -33.06 10.19 -22.16
C SER A 77 -34.22 9.45 -21.44
N PRO A 78 -33.95 8.90 -20.24
CA PRO A 78 -34.82 7.92 -19.59
C PRO A 78 -36.21 8.47 -19.20
N GLU A 79 -36.33 9.76 -18.96
CA GLU A 79 -37.56 10.43 -18.52
C GLU A 79 -38.58 10.69 -19.64
N MET A 80 -38.18 10.63 -20.93
CA MET A 80 -39.07 10.94 -22.05
C MET A 80 -40.21 9.92 -22.20
N LYS A 81 -41.46 10.36 -22.03
CA LYS A 81 -42.66 9.48 -22.14
C LYS A 81 -43.20 9.45 -23.57
N GLY A 82 -43.90 8.37 -23.93
CA GLY A 82 -44.63 8.26 -25.20
C GLY A 82 -43.85 7.65 -26.37
N LEU A 83 -42.62 7.17 -26.14
CA LEU A 83 -41.76 6.50 -27.11
C LEU A 83 -41.37 5.09 -26.59
N PRO A 84 -42.30 4.10 -26.56
CA PRO A 84 -42.05 2.82 -25.91
C PRO A 84 -41.09 1.89 -26.67
N GLU A 85 -40.93 2.07 -27.99
CA GLU A 85 -40.07 1.24 -28.86
C GLU A 85 -38.66 1.82 -29.04
N VAL A 86 -38.39 3.00 -28.48
CA VAL A 86 -37.09 3.68 -28.60
C VAL A 86 -36.20 3.31 -27.40
N PRO A 87 -34.99 2.77 -27.62
CA PRO A 87 -34.06 2.43 -26.55
C PRO A 87 -33.69 3.66 -25.69
N ARG A 88 -33.35 3.41 -24.43
CA ARG A 88 -33.10 4.45 -23.43
C ARG A 88 -31.63 4.59 -23.11
N LEU A 89 -31.22 5.85 -22.93
CA LEU A 89 -29.93 6.20 -22.35
C LEU A 89 -29.95 5.98 -20.83
N GLY A 90 -28.77 5.92 -20.23
CA GLY A 90 -28.53 5.68 -18.82
C GLY A 90 -29.15 6.75 -17.91
N GLN A 91 -29.38 6.36 -16.65
CA GLN A 91 -30.15 7.14 -15.66
C GLN A 91 -29.58 8.53 -15.34
N SER A 92 -28.30 8.77 -15.60
CA SER A 92 -27.66 10.06 -15.36
C SER A 92 -27.68 11.00 -16.58
N THR A 93 -28.25 10.56 -17.71
CA THR A 93 -28.40 11.40 -18.91
C THR A 93 -29.35 12.57 -18.63
N PRO A 94 -29.00 13.81 -19.01
CA PRO A 94 -29.88 14.96 -18.88
C PRO A 94 -31.22 14.80 -19.61
N GLU A 95 -32.27 15.48 -19.13
CA GLU A 95 -33.57 15.48 -19.78
C GLU A 95 -33.52 16.13 -21.17
N GLY A 96 -34.28 15.59 -22.12
CA GLY A 96 -34.39 16.16 -23.46
C GLY A 96 -33.27 15.73 -24.44
N VAL A 97 -32.45 14.75 -24.08
CA VAL A 97 -31.33 14.29 -24.93
C VAL A 97 -31.76 13.23 -25.93
N TYR A 98 -31.40 13.43 -27.20
CA TYR A 98 -31.52 12.46 -28.29
C TYR A 98 -30.12 12.07 -28.74
N GLN A 99 -29.81 10.77 -28.74
CA GLN A 99 -28.58 10.22 -29.30
C GLN A 99 -28.88 9.47 -30.60
N PHE A 100 -28.03 9.64 -31.60
CA PHE A 100 -28.14 8.99 -32.89
C PHE A 100 -26.88 8.21 -33.19
N GLU A 101 -27.04 7.01 -33.74
CA GLU A 101 -25.95 6.12 -34.12
C GLU A 101 -26.21 5.61 -35.54
N ALA A 102 -25.29 5.92 -36.46
CA ALA A 102 -25.43 5.60 -37.87
C ALA A 102 -24.26 4.74 -38.35
N THR A 103 -24.55 3.50 -38.74
CA THR A 103 -23.56 2.62 -39.38
C THR A 103 -23.44 2.97 -40.86
N VAL A 104 -22.27 3.46 -41.26
CA VAL A 104 -21.88 3.64 -42.65
C VAL A 104 -21.21 2.34 -43.10
N SER A 105 -21.76 1.65 -44.11
CA SER A 105 -21.31 0.32 -44.56
C SER A 105 -20.91 0.32 -46.04
N GLU A 106 -20.47 -0.86 -46.54
CA GLU A 106 -20.03 -1.08 -47.92
C GLU A 106 -18.86 -0.18 -48.35
N LEU A 107 -18.00 0.16 -47.40
CA LEU A 107 -16.85 1.03 -47.61
C LEU A 107 -15.66 0.28 -48.19
N ALA A 108 -14.84 1.00 -48.96
CA ALA A 108 -13.56 0.49 -49.39
C ALA A 108 -12.60 0.34 -48.20
N VAL A 109 -11.75 -0.69 -48.25
CA VAL A 109 -10.71 -0.97 -47.24
C VAL A 109 -9.62 0.11 -47.30
N ASP A 110 -8.99 0.42 -46.16
CA ASP A 110 -7.91 1.41 -46.02
C ASP A 110 -8.20 2.73 -46.77
N SER A 111 -9.40 3.28 -46.56
CA SER A 111 -9.91 4.43 -47.31
C SER A 111 -10.46 5.51 -46.40
N LYS A 112 -10.13 6.77 -46.74
CA LYS A 112 -10.62 7.97 -46.05
C LYS A 112 -12.02 8.37 -46.56
N TYR A 113 -12.94 8.63 -45.64
CA TYR A 113 -14.27 9.16 -45.94
C TYR A 113 -14.57 10.37 -45.05
N TYR A 114 -15.00 11.46 -45.65
CA TYR A 114 -15.54 12.62 -44.95
C TYR A 114 -17.02 12.42 -44.66
N TYR A 115 -17.52 12.98 -43.57
CA TYR A 115 -18.92 12.84 -43.19
C TYR A 115 -19.52 14.13 -42.62
N GLY A 116 -20.85 14.22 -42.62
CA GLY A 116 -21.61 15.26 -41.92
C GLY A 116 -22.96 14.72 -41.46
N VAL A 117 -23.47 15.29 -40.36
CA VAL A 117 -24.76 14.93 -39.75
C VAL A 117 -25.79 16.03 -40.03
N PHE A 118 -27.02 15.64 -40.35
CA PHE A 118 -28.04 16.52 -40.90
C PHE A 118 -29.39 16.34 -40.20
N ASP A 119 -30.16 17.44 -40.13
CA ASP A 119 -31.61 17.44 -39.90
C ASP A 119 -32.32 17.72 -41.23
N GLY A 120 -32.90 16.66 -41.82
CA GLY A 120 -33.39 16.69 -43.19
C GLY A 120 -32.26 17.01 -44.18
N ASP A 121 -32.32 18.17 -44.82
CA ASP A 121 -31.28 18.66 -45.74
C ASP A 121 -30.33 19.67 -45.10
N THR A 122 -30.54 20.05 -43.85
CA THR A 122 -29.74 21.05 -43.14
C THR A 122 -28.54 20.38 -42.47
N LEU A 123 -27.32 20.81 -42.83
CA LEU A 123 -26.11 20.37 -42.14
C LEU A 123 -26.12 20.92 -40.70
N LEU A 124 -25.98 20.02 -39.72
CA LEU A 124 -25.88 20.38 -38.30
C LEU A 124 -24.41 20.49 -37.86
N ALA A 125 -23.62 19.46 -38.15
CA ALA A 125 -22.20 19.38 -37.80
C ALA A 125 -21.43 18.45 -38.78
N GLY A 126 -20.10 18.55 -38.77
CA GLY A 126 -19.24 17.87 -39.73
C GLY A 126 -19.21 18.57 -41.10
N GLY A 127 -18.87 17.83 -42.16
CA GLY A 127 -18.71 18.39 -43.51
C GLY A 127 -17.49 19.31 -43.66
N THR A 128 -16.49 19.13 -42.79
CA THR A 128 -15.23 19.89 -42.75
C THR A 128 -14.05 18.99 -43.08
N GLU A 129 -12.85 19.56 -43.18
CA GLU A 129 -11.62 18.77 -43.39
C GLU A 129 -11.26 17.88 -42.18
N ASP A 130 -11.78 18.21 -41.00
CA ASP A 130 -11.49 17.51 -39.74
C ASP A 130 -12.52 16.41 -39.41
N ALA A 131 -13.67 16.38 -40.11
CA ALA A 131 -14.74 15.41 -39.94
C ALA A 131 -14.62 14.29 -40.99
N PHE A 132 -13.76 13.32 -40.72
CA PHE A 132 -13.53 12.16 -41.57
C PHE A 132 -13.26 10.93 -40.74
N PHE A 133 -13.38 9.73 -41.29
CA PHE A 133 -12.82 8.52 -40.68
C PHE A 133 -12.04 7.75 -41.73
N HIS A 134 -11.27 6.76 -41.29
CA HIS A 134 -10.49 5.90 -42.17
C HIS A 134 -10.83 4.46 -41.87
N THR A 135 -11.31 3.72 -42.87
CA THR A 135 -11.52 2.28 -42.70
C THR A 135 -10.20 1.58 -42.41
N GLN A 136 -10.27 0.49 -41.66
CA GLN A 136 -9.10 -0.24 -41.24
C GLN A 136 -8.38 -0.87 -42.44
N PRO A 137 -7.03 -0.96 -42.41
CA PRO A 137 -6.27 -1.69 -43.41
C PRO A 137 -6.40 -3.20 -43.25
N ARG A 138 -6.01 -3.93 -44.30
CA ARG A 138 -5.70 -5.37 -44.21
C ARG A 138 -4.40 -5.59 -43.42
N ALA A 139 -4.15 -6.83 -43.03
CA ALA A 139 -2.85 -7.29 -42.51
C ALA A 139 -1.76 -7.33 -43.60
N GLU A 140 -1.61 -6.23 -44.36
CA GLU A 140 -0.61 -6.14 -45.41
C GLU A 140 0.76 -5.79 -44.82
N PRO A 141 1.83 -6.52 -45.16
CA PRO A 141 3.17 -6.23 -44.67
C PRO A 141 3.61 -4.80 -45.00
N GLY A 142 4.06 -4.06 -43.98
CA GLY A 142 4.73 -2.77 -44.15
C GLY A 142 3.84 -1.53 -44.15
N ARG A 143 2.51 -1.63 -43.99
CA ARG A 143 1.65 -0.46 -43.69
C ARG A 143 1.94 0.02 -42.27
N PRO A 144 2.47 1.23 -42.06
CA PRO A 144 2.71 1.74 -40.70
C PRO A 144 1.39 2.04 -40.00
N LEU A 145 1.25 1.64 -38.73
CA LEU A 145 0.10 1.92 -37.86
C LEU A 145 0.51 2.69 -36.60
N ARG A 146 -0.27 3.69 -36.17
CA ARG A 146 -0.02 4.44 -34.93
C ARG A 146 -1.24 4.46 -34.03
N PHE A 147 -1.05 4.12 -32.77
CA PHE A 147 -2.10 4.12 -31.75
C PHE A 147 -1.72 5.07 -30.62
N TRP A 148 -2.68 5.85 -30.14
CA TRP A 148 -2.54 6.55 -28.87
C TRP A 148 -3.18 5.73 -27.76
N VAL A 149 -2.45 5.52 -26.67
CA VAL A 149 -2.84 4.69 -25.53
C VAL A 149 -2.76 5.53 -24.26
N VAL A 150 -3.88 5.70 -23.56
CA VAL A 150 -3.93 6.41 -22.28
C VAL A 150 -5.11 5.94 -21.42
N GLY A 151 -4.92 5.86 -20.11
CA GLY A 151 -5.98 5.62 -19.12
C GLY A 151 -6.12 6.78 -18.15
N ASP A 152 -7.22 6.77 -17.40
CA ASP A 152 -7.39 7.60 -16.20
C ASP A 152 -7.27 9.10 -16.49
N THR A 153 -7.92 9.53 -17.57
CA THR A 153 -7.83 10.91 -18.05
C THR A 153 -8.90 11.82 -17.46
N GLY A 154 -10.03 11.24 -17.03
CA GLY A 154 -11.34 11.88 -17.01
C GLY A 154 -11.65 12.97 -15.99
N ASP A 155 -10.69 13.77 -15.52
CA ASP A 155 -10.95 14.85 -14.55
C ASP A 155 -11.16 16.24 -15.20
N GLY A 156 -11.00 16.35 -16.53
CA GLY A 156 -11.13 17.61 -17.28
C GLY A 156 -10.00 18.61 -17.03
N GLY A 157 -8.98 18.20 -16.26
CA GLY A 157 -7.96 19.04 -15.64
C GLY A 157 -6.87 19.50 -16.59
N ILE A 158 -5.93 20.29 -16.05
CA ILE A 158 -4.82 20.85 -16.83
C ILE A 158 -3.82 19.78 -17.28
N ILE A 159 -3.53 18.79 -16.42
CA ILE A 159 -2.58 17.70 -16.76
C ILE A 159 -3.13 16.88 -17.93
N GLN A 160 -4.40 16.47 -17.88
CA GLN A 160 -5.07 15.79 -18.99
C GLN A 160 -4.92 16.56 -20.32
N ARG A 161 -5.16 17.89 -20.29
CA ARG A 161 -5.06 18.73 -21.48
C ARG A 161 -3.62 18.86 -21.98
N ASN A 162 -2.66 18.99 -21.06
CA ASN A 162 -1.23 19.00 -21.39
C ASN A 162 -0.81 17.68 -22.05
N VAL A 163 -1.22 16.53 -21.50
CA VAL A 163 -0.97 15.20 -22.08
C VAL A 163 -1.54 15.09 -23.49
N TYR A 164 -2.77 15.58 -23.71
CA TYR A 164 -3.37 15.60 -25.04
C TYR A 164 -2.63 16.52 -26.01
N ASP A 165 -2.23 17.72 -25.57
CA ASP A 165 -1.46 18.66 -26.38
C ASP A 165 -0.06 18.13 -26.72
N ALA A 166 0.60 17.46 -25.77
CA ALA A 166 1.88 16.79 -25.96
C ALA A 166 1.79 15.68 -27.02
N MET A 167 0.76 14.84 -26.95
CA MET A 167 0.51 13.82 -27.97
C MET A 167 0.27 14.44 -29.36
N LYS A 168 -0.60 15.46 -29.46
CA LYS A 168 -0.86 16.13 -30.74
C LYS A 168 0.41 16.75 -31.33
N ALA A 169 1.23 17.38 -30.50
CA ALA A 169 2.49 17.97 -30.93
C ALA A 169 3.47 16.92 -31.45
N TYR A 170 3.56 15.76 -30.79
CA TYR A 170 4.38 14.64 -31.22
C TYR A 170 3.91 14.08 -32.57
N VAL A 171 2.60 13.81 -32.71
CA VAL A 171 1.97 13.33 -33.95
C VAL A 171 2.16 14.31 -35.11
N ALA A 172 2.08 15.62 -34.84
CA ALA A 172 2.28 16.64 -35.85
C ALA A 172 3.74 16.77 -36.32
N ALA A 173 4.72 16.36 -35.51
CA ALA A 173 6.14 16.55 -35.78
C ALA A 173 6.65 15.70 -36.96
N ASP A 174 6.15 14.47 -37.12
CA ASP A 174 6.50 13.59 -38.25
C ASP A 174 5.38 13.47 -39.30
N GLY A 175 4.20 14.06 -39.03
CA GLY A 175 3.05 14.08 -39.92
C GLY A 175 2.31 12.74 -40.04
N ARG A 176 2.64 11.74 -39.23
CA ARG A 176 1.94 10.45 -39.19
C ARG A 176 0.76 10.53 -38.23
N ARG A 177 -0.45 10.53 -38.81
CA ARG A 177 -1.73 10.53 -38.07
C ARG A 177 -1.86 9.34 -37.12
N LEU A 178 -2.76 9.49 -36.15
CA LEU A 178 -3.30 8.34 -35.40
C LEU A 178 -4.19 7.50 -36.32
N ASP A 179 -4.08 6.18 -36.21
CA ASP A 179 -5.02 5.23 -36.81
C ASP A 179 -6.13 4.84 -35.83
N ALA A 180 -5.84 4.77 -34.53
CA ALA A 180 -6.83 4.57 -33.47
C ALA A 180 -6.39 5.14 -32.12
N PHE A 181 -7.38 5.35 -31.25
CA PHE A 181 -7.23 5.75 -29.86
C PHE A 181 -7.68 4.58 -28.96
N VAL A 182 -6.80 4.07 -28.11
CA VAL A 182 -7.10 3.03 -27.11
C VAL A 182 -7.18 3.68 -25.72
N HIS A 183 -8.36 3.68 -25.09
CA HIS A 183 -8.55 4.23 -23.75
C HIS A 183 -8.63 3.12 -22.69
N LEU A 184 -7.78 3.19 -21.67
CA LEU A 184 -7.62 2.15 -20.65
C LEU A 184 -8.56 2.29 -19.44
N GLY A 185 -9.77 2.82 -19.63
CA GLY A 185 -10.75 3.06 -18.56
C GLY A 185 -10.56 4.39 -17.80
N ASP A 186 -11.54 4.73 -16.97
CA ASP A 186 -11.60 5.94 -16.15
C ASP A 186 -11.55 7.24 -16.97
N MET A 187 -12.58 7.41 -17.81
CA MET A 187 -12.76 8.55 -18.72
C MET A 187 -13.62 9.66 -18.13
N ALA A 188 -14.39 9.36 -17.08
CA ALA A 188 -15.38 10.27 -16.50
C ALA A 188 -15.35 10.23 -14.97
N TYR A 189 -14.38 10.92 -14.37
CA TYR A 189 -14.27 11.01 -12.91
C TYR A 189 -15.32 11.95 -12.28
N ASP A 190 -15.81 11.67 -11.07
CA ASP A 190 -15.47 10.54 -10.18
C ASP A 190 -16.47 9.37 -10.22
N ASP A 191 -17.59 9.48 -10.93
CA ASP A 191 -18.69 8.48 -10.84
C ASP A 191 -19.18 7.98 -12.20
N GLY A 192 -18.53 8.37 -13.30
CA GLY A 192 -18.88 7.86 -14.62
C GLY A 192 -20.21 8.37 -15.15
N ILE A 193 -20.79 9.44 -14.60
CA ILE A 193 -22.10 9.94 -15.05
C ILE A 193 -22.01 10.62 -16.42
N ASP A 194 -23.11 10.63 -17.16
CA ASP A 194 -23.14 11.19 -18.53
C ASP A 194 -22.65 12.65 -18.64
N PRO A 195 -22.98 13.58 -17.70
CA PRO A 195 -22.41 14.93 -17.74
C PRO A 195 -20.88 14.97 -17.55
N MET A 196 -20.31 14.02 -16.81
CA MET A 196 -18.84 13.93 -16.65
C MET A 196 -18.20 13.42 -17.94
N PHE A 197 -18.81 12.44 -18.61
CA PHE A 197 -18.38 12.05 -19.97
C PHE A 197 -18.38 13.23 -20.93
N GLN A 198 -19.44 14.04 -20.92
CA GLN A 198 -19.51 15.23 -21.77
C GLN A 198 -18.33 16.18 -21.50
N ALA A 199 -18.19 16.62 -20.25
CA ALA A 199 -17.22 17.66 -19.87
C ALA A 199 -15.76 17.18 -19.93
N ASN A 200 -15.49 15.93 -19.54
CA ASN A 200 -14.14 15.45 -19.27
C ASN A 200 -13.59 14.54 -20.38
N PHE A 201 -14.44 14.00 -21.25
CA PHE A 201 -14.01 13.18 -22.39
C PHE A 201 -14.37 13.83 -23.72
N PHE A 202 -15.67 14.01 -24.00
CA PHE A 202 -16.11 14.50 -25.32
C PHE A 202 -15.63 15.93 -25.61
N ASP A 203 -15.77 16.86 -24.66
CA ASP A 203 -15.34 18.24 -24.83
C ASP A 203 -13.81 18.38 -24.91
N VAL A 204 -13.06 17.51 -24.23
CA VAL A 204 -11.59 17.52 -24.23
C VAL A 204 -11.04 16.97 -25.56
N TYR A 205 -11.62 15.86 -26.05
CA TYR A 205 -11.07 15.11 -27.18
C TYR A 205 -11.80 15.28 -28.50
N ALA A 206 -12.81 16.16 -28.59
CA ALA A 206 -13.63 16.40 -29.78
C ALA A 206 -12.83 16.46 -31.10
N GLY A 207 -11.68 17.15 -31.09
CA GLY A 207 -10.82 17.29 -32.28
C GLY A 207 -10.14 16.00 -32.77
N THR A 208 -10.03 14.98 -31.92
CA THR A 208 -9.46 13.66 -32.28
C THR A 208 -10.55 12.62 -32.51
N ILE A 209 -11.55 12.53 -31.62
CA ILE A 209 -12.60 11.50 -31.73
C ILE A 209 -13.57 11.72 -32.89
N SER A 210 -13.60 12.93 -33.46
CA SER A 210 -14.30 13.23 -34.72
C SER A 210 -13.63 12.60 -35.94
N ASN A 211 -12.39 12.10 -35.81
CA ASN A 211 -11.73 11.43 -36.94
C ASN A 211 -10.90 10.19 -36.65
N THR A 212 -10.78 9.83 -35.38
CA THR A 212 -10.05 8.68 -34.91
C THR A 212 -11.00 7.81 -34.10
N VAL A 213 -11.12 6.54 -34.50
CA VAL A 213 -11.92 5.57 -33.75
C VAL A 213 -11.34 5.37 -32.36
N THR A 214 -12.21 5.33 -31.35
CA THR A 214 -11.82 5.03 -29.97
C THR A 214 -12.24 3.62 -29.58
N TRP A 215 -11.29 2.84 -29.06
CA TRP A 215 -11.49 1.53 -28.46
C TRP A 215 -11.27 1.67 -26.96
N ALA A 216 -12.31 1.50 -26.16
CA ALA A 216 -12.27 1.73 -24.72
C ALA A 216 -12.52 0.45 -23.94
N THR A 217 -11.91 0.36 -22.75
CA THR A 217 -12.33 -0.54 -21.67
C THR A 217 -13.00 0.27 -20.57
N MET A 218 -13.84 -0.36 -19.78
CA MET A 218 -14.53 0.27 -18.65
C MET A 218 -13.62 0.30 -17.41
N GLY A 219 -13.53 1.46 -16.76
CA GLY A 219 -12.85 1.61 -15.47
C GLY A 219 -13.78 1.49 -14.27
N ASN A 220 -13.20 1.53 -13.06
CA ASN A 220 -14.01 1.43 -11.84
C ASN A 220 -14.86 2.69 -11.60
N HIS A 221 -14.43 3.86 -12.10
CA HIS A 221 -15.23 5.08 -11.98
C HIS A 221 -16.47 5.02 -12.86
N GLU A 222 -16.39 4.40 -14.05
CA GLU A 222 -17.57 4.15 -14.88
C GLU A 222 -18.54 3.13 -14.26
N GLY A 223 -18.01 2.13 -13.56
CA GLY A 223 -18.79 1.08 -12.89
C GLY A 223 -19.70 1.56 -11.75
N HIS A 224 -19.54 2.81 -11.28
CA HIS A 224 -20.48 3.38 -10.31
C HIS A 224 -21.88 3.62 -10.90
N THR A 225 -21.97 3.86 -12.21
CA THR A 225 -23.23 4.16 -12.90
C THR A 225 -23.49 3.34 -14.16
N SER A 226 -22.55 2.48 -14.55
CA SER A 226 -22.67 1.51 -15.64
C SER A 226 -22.57 0.08 -15.10
N ASP A 227 -23.17 -0.87 -15.81
CA ASP A 227 -23.18 -2.30 -15.47
C ASP A 227 -22.77 -3.11 -16.70
N GLY A 228 -21.63 -3.78 -16.63
CA GLY A 228 -21.09 -4.56 -17.74
C GLY A 228 -21.77 -5.91 -17.96
N THR A 229 -22.43 -6.44 -16.93
CA THR A 229 -23.24 -7.65 -17.08
C THR A 229 -24.46 -7.39 -17.97
N LEU A 230 -25.09 -6.24 -17.76
CA LEU A 230 -26.29 -5.81 -18.48
C LEU A 230 -25.99 -5.01 -19.74
N GLY A 231 -24.79 -4.45 -19.88
CA GLY A 231 -24.40 -3.58 -21.00
C GLY A 231 -25.20 -2.27 -21.00
N ILE A 232 -25.41 -1.68 -19.82
CA ILE A 232 -26.22 -0.45 -19.67
C ILE A 232 -25.49 0.61 -18.85
N GLY A 233 -25.85 1.86 -19.08
CA GLY A 233 -25.33 3.02 -18.35
C GLY A 233 -24.42 3.89 -19.22
N PRO A 234 -23.92 5.01 -18.66
CA PRO A 234 -23.26 6.05 -19.46
C PRO A 234 -22.06 5.59 -20.27
N TYR A 235 -21.30 4.58 -19.80
CA TYR A 235 -20.23 3.98 -20.59
C TYR A 235 -20.75 3.33 -21.89
N TYR A 236 -21.79 2.51 -21.78
CA TYR A 236 -22.47 1.85 -22.92
C TYR A 236 -23.39 2.78 -23.71
N ASP A 237 -23.54 4.03 -23.28
CA ASP A 237 -24.11 5.12 -24.08
C ASP A 237 -23.03 5.89 -24.84
N ALA A 238 -21.81 5.96 -24.30
CA ALA A 238 -20.70 6.72 -24.86
C ALA A 238 -19.97 5.97 -25.99
N TYR A 239 -20.04 4.64 -26.00
CA TYR A 239 -19.32 3.80 -26.95
C TYR A 239 -20.27 2.87 -27.71
N VAL A 240 -19.87 2.53 -28.94
CA VAL A 240 -20.44 1.42 -29.71
C VAL A 240 -19.29 0.45 -29.97
N LEU A 241 -19.37 -0.73 -29.37
CA LEU A 241 -18.29 -1.72 -29.30
C LEU A 241 -18.75 -3.05 -29.90
N PRO A 242 -17.82 -3.91 -30.38
CA PRO A 242 -18.19 -5.11 -31.10
C PRO A 242 -18.70 -6.15 -30.12
N ALA A 243 -19.92 -6.64 -30.33
CA ALA A 243 -20.51 -7.74 -29.57
C ALA A 243 -20.68 -9.01 -30.43
N ASP A 244 -20.72 -8.86 -31.75
CA ASP A 244 -21.05 -9.90 -32.72
C ASP A 244 -19.80 -10.38 -33.52
N GLY A 245 -18.59 -10.01 -33.09
CA GLY A 245 -17.33 -10.33 -33.79
C GLY A 245 -17.15 -9.59 -35.11
N GLU A 246 -17.93 -8.53 -35.35
CA GLU A 246 -17.98 -7.77 -36.60
C GLU A 246 -16.71 -6.97 -36.89
N ALA A 247 -15.85 -6.76 -35.88
CA ALA A 247 -14.57 -6.07 -35.99
C ALA A 247 -13.36 -7.01 -36.03
N GLY A 248 -13.57 -8.33 -35.95
CA GLY A 248 -12.52 -9.35 -35.77
C GLY A 248 -12.82 -10.24 -34.56
N GLY A 249 -12.22 -11.42 -34.53
CA GLY A 249 -12.46 -12.41 -33.46
C GLY A 249 -13.82 -13.09 -33.51
N VAL A 250 -14.25 -13.63 -32.37
CA VAL A 250 -15.53 -14.36 -32.21
C VAL A 250 -16.54 -13.56 -31.38
N PRO A 251 -17.86 -13.73 -31.61
CA PRO A 251 -18.88 -13.02 -30.84
C PRO A 251 -18.74 -13.23 -29.33
N SER A 252 -18.60 -12.14 -28.58
CA SER A 252 -18.66 -12.14 -27.11
C SER A 252 -20.11 -12.08 -26.61
N GLY A 253 -21.01 -11.53 -27.43
CA GLY A 253 -22.37 -11.18 -27.03
C GLY A 253 -22.42 -10.04 -26.00
N SER A 254 -21.34 -9.26 -25.86
CA SER A 254 -21.22 -8.19 -24.88
C SER A 254 -20.25 -7.09 -25.33
N GLU A 255 -20.61 -5.83 -25.09
CA GLU A 255 -19.70 -4.68 -25.27
C GLU A 255 -18.73 -4.51 -24.09
N ALA A 256 -18.87 -5.30 -23.02
CA ALA A 256 -17.99 -5.21 -21.85
C ALA A 256 -16.59 -5.78 -22.13
N TYR A 257 -16.52 -6.86 -22.90
CA TYR A 257 -15.28 -7.49 -23.33
C TYR A 257 -15.46 -7.96 -24.78
N TYR A 258 -14.47 -7.68 -25.61
CA TYR A 258 -14.57 -7.81 -27.05
C TYR A 258 -13.18 -7.88 -27.67
N SER A 259 -13.10 -8.27 -28.94
CA SER A 259 -11.87 -8.24 -29.72
C SER A 259 -12.08 -7.54 -31.05
N PHE A 260 -10.98 -7.12 -31.67
CA PHE A 260 -10.98 -6.53 -33.01
C PHE A 260 -9.63 -6.71 -33.67
N ASP A 261 -9.64 -6.81 -35.00
CA ASP A 261 -8.42 -6.81 -35.81
C ASP A 261 -8.14 -5.38 -36.27
N PHE A 262 -6.87 -4.95 -36.22
CA PHE A 262 -6.43 -3.70 -36.81
C PHE A 262 -5.13 -3.92 -37.59
N GLY A 263 -5.25 -4.03 -38.92
CA GLY A 263 -4.14 -4.48 -39.75
C GLY A 263 -3.69 -5.89 -39.34
N PRO A 264 -2.40 -6.11 -38.98
CA PRO A 264 -1.88 -7.41 -38.55
C PRO A 264 -1.97 -7.66 -37.03
N ILE A 265 -2.67 -6.80 -36.29
CA ILE A 265 -2.80 -6.88 -34.83
C ILE A 265 -4.20 -7.37 -34.47
N HIS A 266 -4.27 -8.40 -33.62
CA HIS A 266 -5.48 -8.78 -32.91
C HIS A 266 -5.47 -8.12 -31.52
N PHE A 267 -6.46 -7.27 -31.26
CA PHE A 267 -6.67 -6.64 -29.97
C PHE A 267 -7.75 -7.37 -29.17
N VAL A 268 -7.52 -7.53 -27.88
CA VAL A 268 -8.50 -8.07 -26.93
C VAL A 268 -8.74 -7.05 -25.82
N CYS A 269 -9.98 -6.60 -25.67
CA CYS A 269 -10.44 -5.80 -24.54
C CYS A 269 -11.11 -6.70 -23.50
N LEU A 270 -10.65 -6.66 -22.25
CA LEU A 270 -11.29 -7.34 -21.13
C LEU A 270 -11.92 -6.34 -20.16
N ASN A 271 -13.00 -6.74 -19.49
CA ASN A 271 -13.56 -5.99 -18.37
C ASN A 271 -13.02 -6.54 -17.06
N SER A 272 -12.16 -5.76 -16.43
CA SER A 272 -11.51 -6.15 -15.16
C SER A 272 -12.26 -5.66 -13.92
N HIS A 273 -13.37 -4.92 -14.07
CA HIS A 273 -14.05 -4.27 -12.95
C HIS A 273 -15.18 -5.14 -12.37
N ASP A 274 -16.28 -5.30 -13.11
CA ASP A 274 -17.53 -5.88 -12.62
C ASP A 274 -17.92 -7.21 -13.32
N GLU A 275 -17.12 -7.68 -14.28
CA GLU A 275 -17.21 -9.07 -14.76
C GLU A 275 -16.61 -10.05 -13.76
N ALA A 276 -17.17 -11.26 -13.74
CA ALA A 276 -16.57 -12.38 -13.02
C ALA A 276 -15.30 -12.86 -13.74
N ARG A 277 -14.19 -12.99 -12.99
CA ARG A 277 -12.83 -13.25 -13.50
C ARG A 277 -12.32 -14.66 -13.17
N GLY A 278 -13.20 -15.58 -12.81
CA GLY A 278 -12.86 -16.98 -12.56
C GLY A 278 -12.57 -17.76 -13.85
N GLU A 279 -11.82 -18.86 -13.72
CA GLU A 279 -11.34 -19.66 -14.85
C GLU A 279 -12.46 -20.19 -15.77
N ALA A 280 -13.62 -20.49 -15.19
CA ALA A 280 -14.81 -21.02 -15.87
C ALA A 280 -15.88 -19.96 -16.19
N ASP A 281 -15.61 -18.68 -15.88
CA ASP A 281 -16.56 -17.60 -16.13
C ASP A 281 -16.64 -17.26 -17.62
N ARG A 282 -17.70 -16.53 -17.99
CA ARG A 282 -18.03 -16.23 -19.39
C ARG A 282 -16.90 -15.51 -20.13
N MET A 283 -16.24 -14.55 -19.47
CA MET A 283 -15.17 -13.76 -20.08
C MET A 283 -13.93 -14.64 -20.37
N ALA A 284 -13.46 -15.43 -19.40
CA ALA A 284 -12.34 -16.35 -19.59
C ALA A 284 -12.67 -17.47 -20.61
N THR A 285 -13.93 -17.92 -20.65
CA THR A 285 -14.39 -18.92 -21.62
C THR A 285 -14.39 -18.37 -23.03
N TRP A 286 -14.93 -17.17 -23.24
CA TRP A 286 -14.92 -16.47 -24.52
C TRP A 286 -13.48 -16.18 -24.97
N LEU A 287 -12.62 -15.69 -24.07
CA LEU A 287 -11.23 -15.37 -24.38
C LEU A 287 -10.48 -16.56 -24.98
N ARG A 288 -10.65 -17.77 -24.42
CA ARG A 288 -10.05 -18.99 -24.99
C ARG A 288 -10.60 -19.32 -26.37
N GLN A 289 -11.89 -19.09 -26.62
CA GLN A 289 -12.51 -19.37 -27.91
C GLN A 289 -12.06 -18.40 -29.00
N ASP A 290 -11.89 -17.13 -28.62
CA ASP A 290 -11.40 -16.05 -29.47
C ASP A 290 -9.95 -16.31 -29.87
N LEU A 291 -9.06 -16.50 -28.90
CA LEU A 291 -7.64 -16.70 -29.14
C LEU A 291 -7.33 -18.02 -29.86
N ALA A 292 -8.14 -19.06 -29.69
CA ALA A 292 -8.00 -20.32 -30.43
C ALA A 292 -8.26 -20.17 -31.93
N GLN A 293 -8.93 -19.08 -32.36
CA GLN A 293 -9.22 -18.78 -33.76
C GLN A 293 -8.36 -17.64 -34.32
N ASN A 294 -7.50 -17.04 -33.49
CA ASN A 294 -6.63 -15.95 -33.89
C ASN A 294 -5.38 -16.45 -34.63
N ASP A 295 -5.12 -15.93 -35.82
CA ASP A 295 -3.93 -16.17 -36.63
C ASP A 295 -3.15 -14.88 -36.97
N SER A 296 -3.43 -13.78 -36.26
CA SER A 296 -2.78 -12.49 -36.45
C SER A 296 -1.29 -12.52 -36.10
N GLU A 297 -0.51 -11.58 -36.65
CA GLU A 297 0.92 -11.48 -36.38
C GLU A 297 1.18 -10.98 -34.96
N TRP A 298 0.37 -10.05 -34.47
CA TRP A 298 0.51 -9.44 -33.14
C TRP A 298 -0.74 -9.68 -32.30
N LEU A 299 -0.55 -9.95 -31.01
CA LEU A 299 -1.63 -10.08 -30.03
C LEU A 299 -1.41 -9.07 -28.90
N ILE A 300 -2.34 -8.14 -28.76
CA ILE A 300 -2.31 -7.11 -27.71
C ILE A 300 -3.59 -7.21 -26.90
N ALA A 301 -3.46 -7.28 -25.58
CA ALA A 301 -4.62 -7.25 -24.70
C ALA A 301 -4.62 -5.95 -23.87
N PHE A 302 -5.81 -5.43 -23.57
CA PHE A 302 -5.96 -4.26 -22.72
C PHE A 302 -7.20 -4.33 -21.83
N TRP A 303 -7.09 -3.73 -20.65
CA TRP A 303 -8.17 -3.62 -19.66
C TRP A 303 -7.81 -2.58 -18.59
N HIS A 304 -8.69 -2.32 -17.62
CA HIS A 304 -8.42 -1.26 -16.64
C HIS A 304 -7.43 -1.64 -15.50
N HIS A 305 -7.70 -2.69 -14.71
CA HIS A 305 -6.95 -3.03 -13.49
C HIS A 305 -5.66 -3.83 -13.75
N PRO A 306 -4.44 -3.30 -13.51
CA PRO A 306 -3.18 -3.88 -13.98
C PRO A 306 -2.79 -5.17 -13.22
N PRO A 307 -2.33 -6.22 -13.92
CA PRO A 307 -1.87 -7.46 -13.29
C PRO A 307 -0.56 -7.26 -12.52
N TYR A 308 0.23 -6.24 -12.86
CA TYR A 308 1.47 -5.87 -12.19
C TYR A 308 1.49 -4.36 -11.98
N SER A 309 1.44 -3.93 -10.73
CA SER A 309 1.55 -2.53 -10.34
C SER A 309 1.89 -2.39 -8.86
N LYS A 310 2.72 -1.39 -8.58
CA LYS A 310 2.98 -0.85 -7.24
C LYS A 310 2.81 0.68 -7.24
N GLY A 311 2.00 1.21 -8.15
CA GLY A 311 1.63 2.62 -8.25
C GLY A 311 0.66 3.03 -7.15
N SER A 312 -0.43 3.73 -7.51
CA SER A 312 -1.48 4.09 -6.55
C SER A 312 -2.31 2.90 -6.09
N HIS A 313 -2.21 1.78 -6.81
CA HIS A 313 -2.78 0.47 -6.49
C HIS A 313 -1.68 -0.59 -6.44
N HIS A 314 -1.96 -1.68 -5.74
CA HIS A 314 -0.98 -2.70 -5.40
C HIS A 314 -1.48 -4.08 -5.82
N SER A 315 -0.97 -4.59 -6.94
CA SER A 315 -1.47 -5.83 -7.56
C SER A 315 -1.28 -7.11 -6.74
N ASP A 316 -0.60 -7.07 -5.59
CA ASP A 316 -0.56 -8.23 -4.66
C ASP A 316 -1.52 -8.13 -3.48
N LEU A 317 -2.38 -7.10 -3.43
CA LEU A 317 -3.30 -6.86 -2.30
C LEU A 317 -4.75 -6.67 -2.73
N GLU A 318 -5.02 -6.54 -4.03
CA GLU A 318 -6.34 -6.21 -4.58
C GLU A 318 -6.85 -7.34 -5.47
N ASP A 319 -8.00 -7.91 -5.09
CA ASP A 319 -8.54 -9.13 -5.69
C ASP A 319 -8.70 -9.03 -7.22
N GLN A 320 -9.18 -7.90 -7.76
CA GLN A 320 -9.34 -7.73 -9.20
C GLN A 320 -8.01 -7.86 -9.95
N LEU A 321 -6.94 -7.26 -9.42
CA LEU A 321 -5.62 -7.25 -10.05
C LEU A 321 -4.96 -8.64 -9.94
N ILE A 322 -5.15 -9.31 -8.78
CA ILE A 322 -4.71 -10.69 -8.54
C ILE A 322 -5.41 -11.65 -9.50
N GLU A 323 -6.74 -11.56 -9.65
CA GLU A 323 -7.51 -12.44 -10.54
C GLU A 323 -7.15 -12.22 -12.02
N MET A 324 -6.94 -10.98 -12.46
CA MET A 324 -6.46 -10.72 -13.82
C MET A 324 -5.07 -11.34 -14.07
N ARG A 325 -4.18 -11.29 -13.07
CA ARG A 325 -2.87 -11.95 -13.13
C ARG A 325 -2.99 -13.47 -13.14
N GLU A 326 -3.75 -14.06 -12.23
CA GLU A 326 -3.77 -15.50 -11.99
C GLU A 326 -4.64 -16.27 -12.99
N VAL A 327 -5.60 -15.61 -13.63
CA VAL A 327 -6.55 -16.25 -14.55
C VAL A 327 -6.37 -15.80 -16.00
N MET A 328 -6.28 -14.49 -16.27
CA MET A 328 -6.28 -13.99 -17.65
C MET A 328 -4.89 -14.04 -18.29
N MET A 329 -3.83 -13.73 -17.55
CA MET A 329 -2.46 -13.82 -18.08
C MET A 329 -2.10 -15.23 -18.57
N PRO A 330 -2.40 -16.33 -17.85
CA PRO A 330 -2.18 -17.69 -18.38
C PRO A 330 -2.84 -17.95 -19.73
N ILE A 331 -4.10 -17.54 -19.90
CA ILE A 331 -4.83 -17.74 -21.15
C ILE A 331 -4.16 -16.97 -22.30
N LEU A 332 -3.73 -15.74 -22.03
CA LEU A 332 -3.09 -14.87 -23.02
C LEU A 332 -1.68 -15.37 -23.40
N GLU A 333 -0.87 -15.79 -22.42
CA GLU A 333 0.49 -16.29 -22.66
C GLU A 333 0.48 -17.66 -23.37
N ASP A 334 -0.51 -18.52 -23.10
CA ASP A 334 -0.75 -19.78 -23.84
C ASP A 334 -1.00 -19.53 -25.34
N HIS A 335 -1.42 -18.33 -25.73
CA HIS A 335 -1.65 -17.92 -27.12
C HIS A 335 -0.63 -16.89 -27.62
N GLY A 336 0.44 -16.65 -26.85
CA GLY A 336 1.58 -15.85 -27.29
C GLY A 336 1.38 -14.34 -27.29
N VAL A 337 0.59 -13.80 -26.36
CA VAL A 337 0.39 -12.35 -26.19
C VAL A 337 1.72 -11.59 -26.17
N ASP A 338 1.77 -10.48 -26.91
CA ASP A 338 2.96 -9.64 -27.04
C ASP A 338 3.00 -8.57 -25.96
N MET A 339 1.89 -7.89 -25.77
CA MET A 339 1.79 -6.78 -24.84
C MET A 339 0.43 -6.73 -24.17
N VAL A 340 0.46 -6.37 -22.89
CA VAL A 340 -0.71 -6.09 -22.05
C VAL A 340 -0.68 -4.63 -21.65
N LEU A 341 -1.79 -3.93 -21.84
CA LEU A 341 -1.95 -2.50 -21.53
C LEU A 341 -3.01 -2.32 -20.44
N ALA A 342 -2.69 -1.58 -19.38
CA ALA A 342 -3.64 -1.31 -18.30
C ALA A 342 -3.57 0.12 -17.73
N GLY A 343 -4.64 0.56 -17.09
CA GLY A 343 -4.78 1.87 -16.42
C GLY A 343 -4.76 1.75 -14.91
N HIS A 344 -5.71 2.41 -14.24
CA HIS A 344 -6.11 2.32 -12.82
C HIS A 344 -5.06 2.83 -11.82
N SER A 345 -3.84 2.29 -11.91
CA SER A 345 -2.72 2.83 -11.18
C SER A 345 -2.26 4.13 -11.82
N HIS A 346 -2.37 5.23 -11.07
CA HIS A 346 -2.01 6.59 -11.49
C HIS A 346 -0.50 6.75 -11.54
N ILE A 347 0.13 6.08 -12.50
CA ILE A 347 1.58 6.03 -12.71
C ILE A 347 1.86 5.52 -14.13
N TYR A 348 3.07 5.75 -14.64
CA TYR A 348 3.60 4.96 -15.75
C TYR A 348 4.46 3.82 -15.21
N GLU A 349 4.18 2.58 -15.59
CA GLU A 349 5.07 1.46 -15.32
C GLU A 349 5.21 0.56 -16.54
N ARG A 350 6.36 -0.08 -16.68
CA ARG A 350 6.59 -1.09 -17.71
C ARG A 350 7.39 -2.25 -17.16
N SER A 351 6.95 -3.46 -17.50
CA SER A 351 7.65 -4.70 -17.21
C SER A 351 8.92 -4.92 -18.03
N MET A 352 9.78 -5.77 -17.50
CA MET A 352 10.72 -6.56 -18.30
C MET A 352 9.94 -7.51 -19.22
N LEU A 353 10.62 -8.29 -20.08
CA LEU A 353 9.92 -9.32 -20.86
C LEU A 353 9.59 -10.51 -19.93
N LEU A 354 8.32 -10.78 -19.70
CA LEU A 354 7.84 -11.76 -18.71
C LEU A 354 7.31 -13.05 -19.36
N ASP A 355 7.32 -14.13 -18.61
CA ASP A 355 6.57 -15.37 -18.87
C ASP A 355 6.24 -16.00 -17.51
N ARG A 356 4.98 -16.35 -17.28
CA ARG A 356 4.49 -17.08 -16.09
C ARG A 356 4.63 -16.35 -14.76
N ALA A 357 4.60 -15.02 -14.78
CA ALA A 357 4.61 -14.18 -13.58
C ALA A 357 3.24 -14.20 -12.84
N TYR A 358 2.72 -15.38 -12.48
CA TYR A 358 1.34 -15.50 -11.97
C TYR A 358 1.24 -15.46 -10.44
N VAL A 359 2.33 -15.72 -9.73
CA VAL A 359 2.31 -15.88 -8.27
C VAL A 359 2.00 -14.56 -7.56
N THR A 360 1.23 -14.66 -6.47
CA THR A 360 0.94 -13.55 -5.55
C THR A 360 1.46 -13.87 -4.14
N PRO A 361 2.31 -13.01 -3.53
CA PRO A 361 2.89 -11.78 -4.08
C PRO A 361 3.80 -12.02 -5.30
N THR A 362 3.97 -10.98 -6.13
CA THR A 362 4.77 -11.06 -7.35
C THR A 362 6.21 -11.46 -7.04
N ASP A 363 6.69 -12.53 -7.68
CA ASP A 363 8.06 -13.03 -7.60
C ASP A 363 8.74 -12.88 -8.98
N PRO A 364 9.88 -12.16 -9.09
CA PRO A 364 10.60 -12.00 -10.36
C PRO A 364 11.40 -13.26 -10.77
N PHE A 365 11.60 -14.23 -9.88
CA PHE A 365 12.43 -15.39 -10.19
C PHE A 365 11.74 -16.41 -11.07
N GLY A 366 12.43 -16.81 -12.14
CA GLY A 366 11.91 -17.84 -13.04
C GLY A 366 10.78 -17.35 -13.94
N VAL A 367 10.56 -16.03 -14.02
CA VAL A 367 9.48 -15.44 -14.83
C VAL A 367 9.92 -14.30 -15.75
N ILE A 368 11.18 -13.88 -15.71
CA ILE A 368 11.71 -12.82 -16.59
C ILE A 368 12.52 -13.50 -17.68
N LEU A 369 12.12 -13.34 -18.95
CA LEU A 369 12.83 -13.87 -20.11
C LEU A 369 13.95 -12.96 -20.60
N ASP A 370 13.77 -11.64 -20.43
CA ASP A 370 14.73 -10.61 -20.84
C ASP A 370 14.59 -9.41 -19.89
N ASP A 371 15.67 -9.08 -19.18
CA ASP A 371 15.73 -8.02 -18.17
C ASP A 371 16.29 -6.69 -18.71
N GLY A 372 16.45 -6.59 -20.03
CA GLY A 372 16.91 -5.40 -20.72
C GLY A 372 15.99 -4.19 -20.60
N ASP A 373 16.44 -3.04 -21.09
CA ASP A 373 15.59 -1.86 -21.23
C ASP A 373 14.64 -1.95 -22.44
N GLY A 374 14.94 -2.81 -23.40
CA GLY A 374 14.16 -3.00 -24.62
C GLY A 374 14.34 -1.84 -25.62
N ASN A 375 15.21 -0.89 -25.33
CA ASN A 375 15.50 0.26 -26.15
C ASN A 375 16.53 -0.10 -27.22
N ALA A 376 16.25 0.21 -28.48
CA ALA A 376 17.16 -0.08 -29.59
C ALA A 376 18.53 0.63 -29.46
N ASP A 377 18.56 1.80 -28.84
CA ASP A 377 19.78 2.57 -28.56
C ASP A 377 20.43 2.20 -27.21
N GLY A 378 19.73 1.39 -26.40
CA GLY A 378 20.15 0.89 -25.09
C GLY A 378 20.82 -0.48 -25.17
N ASP A 379 20.28 -1.47 -24.46
CA ASP A 379 20.76 -2.86 -24.51
C ASP A 379 20.13 -3.70 -25.64
N GLY A 380 19.24 -3.09 -26.42
CA GLY A 380 18.64 -3.66 -27.62
C GLY A 380 17.15 -3.93 -27.46
N SER A 381 16.49 -4.17 -28.59
CA SER A 381 15.05 -4.47 -28.62
C SER A 381 14.75 -5.87 -28.10
N TYR A 382 13.56 -6.07 -27.54
CA TYR A 382 13.06 -7.40 -27.22
C TYR A 382 12.78 -8.17 -28.51
N LEU A 383 13.49 -9.28 -28.72
CA LEU A 383 13.27 -10.13 -29.89
C LEU A 383 12.18 -11.16 -29.60
N LYS A 384 11.25 -11.35 -30.53
CA LYS A 384 10.25 -12.42 -30.50
C LYS A 384 10.30 -13.21 -31.82
N SER A 385 9.88 -14.47 -31.76
CA SER A 385 9.67 -15.26 -32.97
C SER A 385 8.61 -14.58 -33.86
N ALA A 386 8.73 -14.79 -35.17
CA ALA A 386 7.67 -14.42 -36.12
C ALA A 386 6.39 -15.19 -35.80
N HIS A 387 5.23 -14.57 -35.99
CA HIS A 387 3.92 -15.08 -35.59
C HIS A 387 3.76 -15.20 -34.06
N LEU A 388 2.59 -15.69 -33.63
CA LEU A 388 2.27 -15.92 -32.22
C LEU A 388 2.90 -17.24 -31.75
N HIS A 389 3.61 -17.16 -30.63
CA HIS A 389 4.25 -18.31 -30.00
C HIS A 389 3.87 -18.35 -28.52
N PRO A 390 3.24 -19.44 -28.04
CA PRO A 390 2.94 -19.63 -26.63
C PRO A 390 4.19 -19.43 -25.78
N HIS A 391 4.06 -18.69 -24.68
CA HIS A 391 5.17 -18.36 -23.78
C HIS A 391 6.37 -17.68 -24.48
N GLY A 392 6.13 -16.95 -25.57
CA GLY A 392 7.15 -16.20 -26.30
C GLY A 392 7.64 -14.92 -25.61
N GLY A 393 7.09 -14.61 -24.43
CA GLY A 393 7.38 -13.42 -23.64
C GLY A 393 6.38 -12.28 -23.82
N THR A 394 6.01 -11.60 -22.75
CA THR A 394 5.00 -10.54 -22.73
C THR A 394 5.52 -9.31 -22.00
N VAL A 395 5.23 -8.12 -22.53
CA VAL A 395 5.47 -6.86 -21.82
C VAL A 395 4.15 -6.33 -21.27
N ALA A 396 4.08 -6.03 -19.97
CA ALA A 396 2.97 -5.34 -19.34
C ALA A 396 3.29 -3.86 -19.17
N VAL A 397 2.37 -2.99 -19.59
CA VAL A 397 2.48 -1.53 -19.49
C VAL A 397 1.29 -0.98 -18.73
N VAL A 398 1.57 -0.23 -17.67
CA VAL A 398 0.60 0.56 -16.91
C VAL A 398 0.69 2.00 -17.39
N SER A 399 -0.38 2.51 -18.00
CA SER A 399 -0.50 3.88 -18.52
C SER A 399 -1.70 4.61 -17.93
N GLY A 400 -1.94 4.47 -16.63
CA GLY A 400 -3.04 5.11 -15.91
C GLY A 400 -2.74 6.53 -15.42
N HIS A 401 -1.80 7.24 -16.04
CA HIS A 401 -1.30 8.54 -15.58
C HIS A 401 -1.73 9.70 -16.50
N GLY A 402 -2.84 9.54 -17.22
CA GLY A 402 -3.36 10.54 -18.15
C GLY A 402 -3.75 11.87 -17.48
N ARG A 403 -4.23 11.83 -16.23
CA ARG A 403 -4.52 13.02 -15.42
C ARG A 403 -3.43 13.37 -14.41
N GLY A 404 -2.26 12.72 -14.50
CA GLY A 404 -1.17 12.86 -13.54
C GLY A 404 -0.92 11.57 -12.76
N SER A 405 0.03 11.63 -11.84
CA SER A 405 0.43 10.47 -11.05
C SER A 405 0.06 10.60 -9.56
N GLY A 406 -0.28 9.47 -8.95
CA GLY A 406 -0.71 9.34 -7.56
C GLY A 406 0.38 8.89 -6.60
N LEU A 407 -0.05 8.29 -5.49
CA LEU A 407 0.84 7.61 -4.54
C LEU A 407 1.55 6.43 -5.22
N SER A 408 2.67 5.96 -4.66
CA SER A 408 3.38 4.77 -5.13
C SER A 408 3.79 3.93 -3.92
N PHE A 409 3.53 2.63 -3.99
CA PHE A 409 4.00 1.62 -3.04
C PHE A 409 5.42 1.12 -3.37
N GLY A 410 6.05 1.66 -4.41
CA GLY A 410 7.39 1.30 -4.87
C GLY A 410 7.37 0.82 -6.32
N LEU A 411 8.37 0.02 -6.69
CA LEU A 411 8.50 -0.58 -8.01
C LEU A 411 8.09 -2.06 -7.93
N SER A 412 7.30 -2.56 -8.87
CA SER A 412 7.06 -4.00 -8.95
C SER A 412 8.38 -4.74 -9.25
N PRO A 413 8.68 -5.89 -8.63
CA PRO A 413 9.95 -6.58 -8.88
C PRO A 413 10.10 -7.08 -10.33
N VAL A 414 9.01 -7.15 -11.10
CA VAL A 414 9.01 -7.49 -12.53
C VAL A 414 9.03 -6.26 -13.45
N HIS A 415 8.97 -5.04 -12.89
CA HIS A 415 9.00 -3.79 -13.63
C HIS A 415 10.41 -3.30 -13.89
N ARG A 416 10.71 -2.93 -15.14
CA ARG A 416 11.96 -2.26 -15.50
C ARG A 416 11.96 -0.79 -15.11
N ILE A 417 10.80 -0.15 -15.22
CA ILE A 417 10.66 1.29 -15.02
C ILE A 417 9.31 1.62 -14.36
N SER A 418 9.33 2.64 -13.51
CA SER A 418 8.16 3.24 -12.87
C SER A 418 8.38 4.73 -12.73
N LEU A 419 7.51 5.55 -13.33
CA LEU A 419 7.63 7.01 -13.42
C LEU A 419 6.37 7.68 -12.89
N LYS A 420 6.57 8.58 -11.92
CA LYS A 420 5.50 9.34 -11.26
C LYS A 420 5.35 10.73 -11.90
N GLU A 421 4.78 10.78 -13.10
CA GLU A 421 4.45 12.00 -13.84
C GLU A 421 3.19 11.84 -14.69
N GLY A 422 2.58 12.94 -15.15
CA GLY A 422 1.47 12.89 -16.12
C GLY A 422 1.99 12.58 -17.52
N GLY A 423 1.21 11.86 -18.33
CA GLY A 423 1.70 11.38 -19.63
C GLY A 423 0.77 10.41 -20.35
N SER A 424 1.24 9.93 -21.50
CA SER A 424 0.57 8.92 -22.31
C SER A 424 1.54 8.13 -23.19
N VAL A 425 1.05 7.08 -23.83
CA VAL A 425 1.86 6.16 -24.63
C VAL A 425 1.45 6.22 -26.11
N LEU A 426 2.43 6.24 -27.00
CA LEU A 426 2.27 6.04 -28.44
C LEU A 426 2.80 4.66 -28.81
N MET A 427 2.03 3.90 -29.58
CA MET A 427 2.43 2.60 -30.11
C MET A 427 2.49 2.67 -31.64
N ASP A 428 3.69 2.53 -32.18
CA ASP A 428 4.00 2.57 -33.61
C ASP A 428 4.39 1.18 -34.11
N LEU A 429 3.59 0.60 -35.00
CA LEU A 429 3.96 -0.61 -35.73
C LEU A 429 4.52 -0.25 -37.11
N GLU A 430 5.73 -0.71 -37.40
CA GLU A 430 6.39 -0.58 -38.69
C GLU A 430 7.03 -1.91 -39.12
N GLY A 431 6.45 -2.54 -40.15
CA GLY A 431 6.89 -3.85 -40.61
C GLY A 431 6.73 -4.89 -39.50
N ASP A 432 7.85 -5.34 -38.96
CA ASP A 432 7.94 -6.35 -37.90
C ASP A 432 8.39 -5.78 -36.54
N THR A 433 8.41 -4.45 -36.42
CA THR A 433 8.87 -3.74 -35.23
C THR A 433 7.72 -2.94 -34.63
N MET A 434 7.40 -3.22 -33.37
CA MET A 434 6.46 -2.44 -32.57
C MET A 434 7.25 -1.58 -31.59
N LYS A 435 7.29 -0.28 -31.84
CA LYS A 435 7.89 0.72 -30.96
C LYS A 435 6.84 1.33 -30.05
N VAL A 436 7.17 1.43 -28.77
CA VAL A 436 6.31 2.04 -27.76
C VAL A 436 7.06 3.19 -27.12
N THR A 437 6.44 4.36 -27.10
CA THR A 437 7.05 5.62 -26.64
C THR A 437 6.16 6.26 -25.59
N MET A 438 6.67 6.45 -24.37
CA MET A 438 6.00 7.19 -23.31
C MET A 438 6.41 8.66 -23.38
N LEU A 439 5.42 9.54 -23.50
CA LEU A 439 5.55 10.99 -23.43
C LEU A 439 4.99 11.48 -22.10
N ASN A 440 5.71 12.36 -21.42
CA ASN A 440 5.14 13.09 -20.30
C ASN A 440 4.28 14.29 -20.77
N GLU A 441 3.65 14.97 -19.82
CA GLU A 441 2.75 16.10 -20.09
C GLU A 441 3.42 17.32 -20.76
N GLU A 442 4.76 17.42 -20.71
CA GLU A 442 5.52 18.43 -21.46
C GLU A 442 5.93 17.98 -22.87
N GLY A 443 5.57 16.76 -23.30
CA GLY A 443 5.94 16.21 -24.60
C GLY A 443 7.38 15.68 -24.67
N VAL A 444 8.02 15.43 -23.52
CA VAL A 444 9.35 14.83 -23.45
C VAL A 444 9.20 13.31 -23.45
N VAL A 445 9.97 12.63 -24.29
CA VAL A 445 10.08 11.16 -24.26
C VAL A 445 10.78 10.75 -22.97
N ARG A 446 10.11 9.93 -22.16
CA ARG A 446 10.65 9.46 -20.86
C ARG A 446 11.00 7.99 -20.85
N ASP A 447 10.37 7.22 -21.74
CA ASP A 447 10.70 5.83 -21.97
C ASP A 447 10.42 5.47 -23.43
N GLU A 448 11.25 4.57 -23.96
CA GLU A 448 11.07 4.00 -25.29
C GLU A 448 11.59 2.57 -25.30
N PHE A 449 10.80 1.65 -25.84
CA PHE A 449 11.19 0.25 -26.04
C PHE A 449 10.56 -0.32 -27.31
N GLN A 450 11.10 -1.44 -27.79
CA GLN A 450 10.69 -2.08 -29.03
C GLN A 450 10.57 -3.60 -28.87
N LEU A 451 9.52 -4.17 -29.46
CA LEU A 451 9.43 -5.59 -29.76
C LEU A 451 9.67 -5.81 -31.25
N ILE A 452 10.52 -6.78 -31.62
CA ILE A 452 10.80 -7.15 -33.01
C ILE A 452 10.45 -8.62 -33.24
N LYS A 453 9.57 -8.90 -34.23
CA LYS A 453 9.20 -10.27 -34.62
C LYS A 453 9.95 -10.74 -35.86
N ARG A 454 10.97 -11.59 -35.69
CA ARG A 454 11.75 -12.10 -36.83
C ARG A 454 12.22 -13.54 -36.62
N GLY A 455 11.98 -14.38 -37.63
CA GLY A 455 12.49 -15.75 -37.67
C GLY A 455 11.99 -16.60 -36.49
N GLU A 456 12.77 -17.61 -36.12
CA GLU A 456 12.50 -18.42 -34.94
C GLU A 456 13.49 -18.02 -33.84
N VAL A 457 12.99 -17.46 -32.74
CA VAL A 457 13.74 -17.22 -31.52
C VAL A 457 13.63 -18.49 -30.68
N ALA A 458 14.77 -19.08 -30.31
CA ALA A 458 14.78 -20.25 -29.43
C ALA A 458 14.02 -19.91 -28.13
N PRO A 459 13.20 -20.84 -27.59
CA PRO A 459 12.49 -20.62 -26.33
C PRO A 459 13.47 -20.13 -25.27
N ARG A 460 13.24 -18.91 -24.78
CA ARG A 460 14.05 -18.35 -23.71
C ARG A 460 13.67 -19.08 -22.44
N LEU A 461 14.66 -19.64 -21.76
CA LEU A 461 14.45 -20.04 -20.38
C LEU A 461 14.40 -18.76 -19.56
N PRO A 462 13.45 -18.64 -18.61
CA PRO A 462 13.49 -17.54 -17.67
C PRO A 462 14.87 -17.40 -17.04
N LEU A 463 15.31 -16.17 -16.91
CA LEU A 463 16.59 -15.83 -16.34
C LEU A 463 16.66 -16.41 -14.93
N SER A 464 17.70 -17.21 -14.69
CA SER A 464 18.06 -17.66 -13.35
C SER A 464 18.59 -16.53 -12.46
N ASP A 465 18.73 -15.34 -13.04
CA ASP A 465 19.35 -14.15 -12.47
C ASP A 465 18.87 -12.85 -13.16
N PRO A 466 17.60 -12.46 -12.96
CA PRO A 466 17.06 -11.23 -13.54
C PRO A 466 17.52 -9.97 -12.80
N TRP A 467 17.54 -8.84 -13.50
CA TRP A 467 17.73 -7.52 -12.91
C TRP A 467 16.81 -7.29 -11.71
N CYS A 468 17.36 -6.71 -10.64
CA CYS A 468 16.60 -6.31 -9.46
C CYS A 468 16.76 -4.81 -9.19
N PRO A 469 15.66 -4.07 -9.03
CA PRO A 469 15.72 -2.65 -8.72
C PRO A 469 16.13 -2.34 -7.28
N PHE A 470 16.12 -3.34 -6.39
CA PHE A 470 16.28 -3.12 -4.96
C PHE A 470 17.69 -3.47 -4.51
N GLY A 471 18.30 -2.54 -3.76
CA GLY A 471 19.45 -2.88 -2.93
C GLY A 471 19.04 -3.70 -1.71
N PRO A 472 20.01 -4.19 -0.90
CA PRO A 472 19.72 -4.92 0.32
C PRO A 472 18.81 -4.12 1.27
N ALA A 473 17.83 -4.78 1.86
CA ALA A 473 17.03 -4.19 2.92
C ALA A 473 17.89 -4.03 4.18
N ILE A 474 17.88 -2.81 4.73
CA ILE A 474 18.55 -2.50 6.01
C ILE A 474 17.45 -2.45 7.06
N VAL A 475 17.31 -3.50 7.87
CA VAL A 475 16.29 -3.61 8.92
C VAL A 475 16.93 -3.36 10.28
N ALA A 476 16.34 -2.47 11.07
CA ALA A 476 16.83 -2.13 12.40
C ALA A 476 15.86 -2.68 13.45
N SER A 477 16.37 -3.46 14.40
CA SER A 477 15.62 -3.97 15.55
C SER A 477 16.21 -3.43 16.84
N GLU A 478 15.38 -3.04 17.81
CA GLU A 478 15.89 -2.56 19.09
C GLU A 478 16.46 -3.71 19.92
N ARG A 479 17.53 -3.41 20.68
CA ARG A 479 18.14 -4.33 21.65
C ARG A 479 18.11 -3.70 23.05
N THR A 480 18.26 -4.54 24.07
CA THR A 480 18.53 -4.09 25.44
C THR A 480 19.79 -3.21 25.50
N ARG A 481 19.85 -2.29 26.48
CA ARG A 481 20.96 -1.36 26.72
C ARG A 481 21.19 -0.25 25.67
N GLY A 482 20.14 0.24 25.01
CA GLY A 482 20.22 1.44 24.16
C GLY A 482 20.89 1.23 22.79
N LYS A 483 21.10 -0.02 22.38
CA LYS A 483 21.65 -0.37 21.07
C LYS A 483 20.54 -0.78 20.10
N VAL A 484 20.78 -0.55 18.81
CA VAL A 484 19.95 -1.05 17.72
C VAL A 484 20.77 -2.08 16.94
N GLN A 485 20.16 -3.19 16.56
CA GLN A 485 20.79 -4.20 15.72
C GLN A 485 20.33 -4.01 14.27
N ALA A 486 21.27 -3.74 13.37
CA ALA A 486 21.02 -3.64 11.95
C ALA A 486 21.25 -4.99 11.26
N HIS A 487 20.22 -5.47 10.56
CA HIS A 487 20.26 -6.64 9.70
C HIS A 487 20.27 -6.20 8.25
N LEU A 488 21.18 -6.75 7.45
CA LEU A 488 21.26 -6.51 6.01
C LEU A 488 20.75 -7.75 5.29
N ILE A 489 19.69 -7.61 4.52
CA ILE A 489 19.02 -8.71 3.82
C ILE A 489 19.16 -8.45 2.33
N ALA A 490 19.80 -9.36 1.59
CA ALA A 490 19.90 -9.22 0.14
C ALA A 490 18.50 -9.17 -0.48
N GLN A 491 18.31 -8.28 -1.45
CA GLN A 491 17.12 -8.26 -2.28
C GLN A 491 17.57 -8.40 -3.75
N PRO A 492 17.03 -9.39 -4.48
CA PRO A 492 16.14 -10.43 -3.98
C PRO A 492 16.93 -11.47 -3.14
N ASP A 493 16.24 -12.36 -2.40
CA ASP A 493 16.88 -13.33 -1.48
C ASP A 493 17.51 -14.51 -2.27
N VAL A 494 18.72 -14.30 -2.80
CA VAL A 494 19.44 -15.30 -3.60
C VAL A 494 20.41 -16.10 -2.73
N PRO A 495 20.46 -17.45 -2.82
CA PRO A 495 21.30 -18.31 -1.95
C PRO A 495 22.81 -18.02 -1.93
N ASP A 496 23.36 -17.37 -2.96
CA ASP A 496 24.79 -17.00 -3.08
C ASP A 496 25.03 -15.48 -2.98
N ALA A 497 24.03 -14.70 -2.56
CA ALA A 497 24.19 -13.27 -2.38
C ALA A 497 25.07 -12.94 -1.15
N THR A 498 26.10 -12.14 -1.39
CA THR A 498 26.94 -11.53 -0.37
C THR A 498 26.63 -10.04 -0.29
N VAL A 499 26.19 -9.57 0.87
CA VAL A 499 25.97 -8.13 1.09
C VAL A 499 27.28 -7.48 1.55
N HIS A 500 27.75 -6.46 0.84
CA HIS A 500 28.87 -5.63 1.23
C HIS A 500 28.38 -4.28 1.76
N TYR A 501 28.98 -3.78 2.82
CA TYR A 501 28.51 -2.57 3.48
C TYR A 501 29.62 -1.68 4.05
N THR A 502 29.25 -0.43 4.32
CA THR A 502 30.04 0.56 5.07
C THR A 502 29.16 1.17 6.15
N LEU A 503 29.78 1.65 7.24
CA LEU A 503 29.09 2.25 8.40
C LEU A 503 29.39 3.74 8.56
N ASP A 504 30.29 4.29 7.73
CA ASP A 504 30.74 5.68 7.78
C ASP A 504 30.12 6.53 6.67
N GLY A 505 29.16 5.99 5.92
CA GLY A 505 28.52 6.65 4.79
C GLY A 505 29.35 6.68 3.49
N SER A 506 30.56 6.10 3.46
CA SER A 506 31.34 5.95 2.23
C SER A 506 30.70 4.94 1.27
N GLU A 507 30.95 5.05 -0.04
CA GLU A 507 30.38 4.11 -1.02
C GLU A 507 31.00 2.70 -0.83
N PRO A 508 30.18 1.65 -0.62
CA PRO A 508 30.68 0.29 -0.48
C PRO A 508 31.19 -0.25 -1.83
N SER A 509 32.21 -1.10 -1.77
CA SER A 509 32.78 -1.82 -2.91
C SER A 509 32.91 -3.32 -2.61
N PRO A 510 33.25 -4.19 -3.58
CA PRO A 510 33.51 -5.61 -3.30
C PRO A 510 34.65 -5.85 -2.29
N ALA A 511 35.49 -4.84 -2.03
CA ALA A 511 36.52 -4.88 -0.99
C ALA A 511 36.01 -4.48 0.41
N SER A 512 34.80 -3.93 0.51
CA SER A 512 34.15 -3.59 1.78
C SER A 512 33.76 -4.84 2.56
N PRO A 513 33.60 -4.76 3.90
CA PRO A 513 33.19 -5.89 4.72
C PRO A 513 31.94 -6.60 4.19
N ALA A 514 32.01 -7.92 4.10
CA ALA A 514 30.85 -8.77 3.83
C ALA A 514 30.00 -8.93 5.11
N TYR A 515 28.69 -8.87 4.97
CA TYR A 515 27.73 -9.07 6.04
C TYR A 515 27.72 -10.55 6.45
N GLY A 516 28.19 -10.82 7.66
CA GLY A 516 28.22 -12.17 8.24
C GLY A 516 27.24 -12.37 9.39
N GLY A 517 26.43 -11.35 9.71
CA GLY A 517 25.54 -11.36 10.85
C GLY A 517 25.22 -9.94 11.34
N PRO A 518 24.30 -9.81 12.30
CA PRO A 518 23.74 -8.52 12.66
C PRO A 518 24.77 -7.53 13.22
N ILE A 519 24.57 -6.24 12.97
CA ILE A 519 25.51 -5.15 13.29
C ILE A 519 24.98 -4.34 14.48
N ASP A 520 25.74 -4.24 15.57
CA ASP A 520 25.40 -3.42 16.74
C ASP A 520 25.63 -1.92 16.46
N ILE A 521 24.57 -1.10 16.56
CA ILE A 521 24.58 0.35 16.40
C ILE A 521 24.40 1.02 17.77
N GLY A 522 25.48 1.62 18.27
CA GLY A 522 25.52 2.32 19.57
C GLY A 522 25.56 3.85 19.47
N ALA A 523 25.65 4.39 18.26
CA ALA A 523 25.66 5.81 17.95
C ALA A 523 25.03 6.03 16.56
N PRO A 524 24.58 7.24 16.22
CA PRO A 524 24.04 7.52 14.88
C PRO A 524 25.00 7.04 13.79
N THR A 525 24.54 6.14 12.93
CA THR A 525 25.37 5.45 11.94
C THR A 525 24.67 5.47 10.58
N THR A 526 25.40 5.85 9.53
CA THR A 526 24.91 5.76 8.14
C THR A 526 25.40 4.47 7.52
N ILE A 527 24.48 3.52 7.33
CA ILE A 527 24.77 2.26 6.67
C ILE A 527 24.53 2.42 5.18
N LYS A 528 25.54 2.12 4.36
CA LYS A 528 25.37 1.89 2.92
C LYS A 528 25.68 0.45 2.60
N ALA A 529 24.83 -0.19 1.80
CA ALA A 529 24.97 -1.61 1.48
C ALA A 529 24.57 -1.91 0.04
N PHE A 530 25.23 -2.89 -0.57
CA PHE A 530 24.82 -3.50 -1.83
C PHE A 530 25.06 -5.01 -1.78
N SER A 531 24.34 -5.78 -2.57
CA SER A 531 24.57 -7.22 -2.73
C SER A 531 25.36 -7.47 -4.01
N VAL A 532 26.29 -8.43 -3.94
CA VAL A 532 26.86 -9.14 -5.09
C VAL A 532 26.44 -10.59 -5.02
N TRP A 533 26.20 -11.22 -6.16
CA TRP A 533 25.90 -12.65 -6.23
C TRP A 533 26.51 -13.24 -7.51
N ARG A 534 26.40 -14.56 -7.71
CA ARG A 534 26.98 -15.29 -8.85
C ARG A 534 28.47 -15.03 -9.05
N GLY A 535 29.25 -15.14 -7.97
CA GLY A 535 30.71 -14.93 -8.03
C GLY A 535 31.15 -13.49 -8.33
N GLY A 536 30.25 -12.51 -8.21
CA GLY A 536 30.55 -11.09 -8.38
C GLY A 536 30.17 -10.49 -9.74
N GLU A 537 29.48 -11.26 -10.59
CA GLU A 537 29.04 -10.81 -11.93
C GLU A 537 27.87 -9.82 -11.88
N ARG A 538 27.07 -9.84 -10.82
CA ARG A 538 25.95 -8.91 -10.62
C ARG A 538 26.09 -8.12 -9.32
N ARG A 539 25.51 -6.92 -9.34
CA ARG A 539 25.48 -5.96 -8.24
C ARG A 539 24.11 -5.28 -8.20
N SER A 540 23.49 -5.22 -7.03
CA SER A 540 22.28 -4.40 -6.81
C SER A 540 22.64 -2.92 -6.64
N PRO A 541 21.65 -2.00 -6.75
CA PRO A 541 21.82 -0.62 -6.31
C PRO A 541 22.27 -0.52 -4.85
N VAL A 542 22.91 0.60 -4.49
CA VAL A 542 23.32 0.85 -3.10
C VAL A 542 22.13 1.35 -2.29
N THR A 543 21.72 0.60 -1.27
CA THR A 543 20.78 1.07 -0.25
C THR A 543 21.52 1.91 0.78
N THR A 544 20.96 3.07 1.15
CA THR A 544 21.47 3.92 2.24
C THR A 544 20.39 4.06 3.32
N ARG A 545 20.76 3.84 4.60
CA ARG A 545 19.87 4.09 5.74
C ARG A 545 20.66 4.67 6.91
N GLU A 546 20.12 5.73 7.50
CA GLU A 546 20.58 6.20 8.81
C GLU A 546 19.89 5.38 9.91
N VAL A 547 20.70 4.83 10.81
CA VAL A 547 20.24 4.08 11.98
C VAL A 547 20.69 4.84 13.23
N LEU A 548 19.71 5.31 13.99
CA LEU A 548 19.93 5.95 15.27
C LEU A 548 20.03 4.88 16.38
N PRO A 549 20.75 5.15 17.48
CA PRO A 549 20.67 4.31 18.67
C PRO A 549 19.26 4.41 19.28
N ALA A 550 18.90 3.46 20.12
CA ALA A 550 17.56 3.42 20.72
C ALA A 550 17.36 4.63 21.67
N THR A 551 16.16 5.23 21.62
CA THR A 551 15.81 6.38 22.46
C THR A 551 15.70 5.94 23.95
N PRO A 552 16.17 6.72 24.93
CA PRO A 552 15.99 6.39 26.35
C PRO A 552 14.49 6.31 26.73
N GLY A 553 14.08 5.22 27.38
CA GLY A 553 12.69 4.99 27.82
C GLY A 553 12.32 5.67 29.16
N SER A 554 11.08 5.49 29.60
CA SER A 554 10.50 6.08 30.83
C SER A 554 11.09 5.51 32.12
N LEU A 555 11.55 6.39 33.02
CA LEU A 555 12.17 6.05 34.32
C LEU A 555 11.14 5.52 35.35
N ARG A 556 11.51 4.51 36.16
CA ARG A 556 10.74 4.03 37.33
C ARG A 556 11.50 4.29 38.63
N TYR A 557 10.77 4.55 39.71
CA TYR A 557 11.32 4.67 41.07
C TYR A 557 10.46 3.91 42.09
N VAL A 558 11.11 3.33 43.10
CA VAL A 558 10.47 2.63 44.22
C VAL A 558 10.98 3.24 45.53
N ARG A 559 10.05 3.53 46.44
CA ARG A 559 10.31 4.03 47.80
C ARG A 559 9.81 3.00 48.81
N ILE A 560 10.69 2.55 49.71
CA ILE A 560 10.48 1.37 50.54
C ILE A 560 10.74 1.72 52.02
N PRO A 561 9.71 1.77 52.88
CA PRO A 561 9.89 2.01 54.32
C PRO A 561 10.30 0.72 55.07
N LEU A 562 10.82 0.86 56.29
CA LEU A 562 10.88 -0.25 57.26
C LEU A 562 9.46 -0.57 57.79
N LEU A 563 9.16 -1.85 58.03
CA LEU A 563 7.81 -2.30 58.35
C LEU A 563 7.62 -2.83 59.77
N GLN A 564 8.69 -3.26 60.43
CA GLN A 564 8.64 -3.88 61.77
C GLN A 564 9.97 -3.67 62.52
N ALA A 565 9.98 -3.96 63.82
CA ALA A 565 11.14 -3.78 64.70
C ALA A 565 12.35 -4.61 64.25
N GLU A 566 12.12 -5.83 63.75
CA GLU A 566 13.20 -6.73 63.31
C GLU A 566 13.83 -6.32 61.97
N ASP A 567 13.40 -5.19 61.39
CA ASP A 567 13.95 -4.63 60.16
C ASP A 567 15.05 -3.58 60.40
N ASP A 568 15.29 -3.15 61.65
CA ASP A 568 16.49 -2.42 62.02
C ASP A 568 17.13 -2.98 63.29
N ALA A 569 18.45 -2.88 63.35
CA ALA A 569 19.22 -3.47 64.44
C ALA A 569 20.54 -2.73 64.62
N VAL A 570 21.05 -2.71 65.84
CA VAL A 570 22.41 -2.25 66.15
C VAL A 570 23.22 -3.39 66.73
N GLU A 571 24.49 -3.50 66.36
CA GLU A 571 25.42 -4.50 66.91
C GLU A 571 26.64 -3.79 67.50
N SER A 572 26.94 -4.07 68.76
CA SER A 572 28.12 -3.55 69.46
C SER A 572 29.43 -4.20 68.95
N GLY A 573 30.58 -3.62 69.31
CA GLY A 573 31.90 -4.22 69.03
C GLY A 573 32.16 -5.59 69.67
N LEU A 574 31.31 -6.03 70.61
CA LEU A 574 31.32 -7.37 71.19
C LEU A 574 30.41 -8.37 70.45
N GLY A 575 29.76 -7.94 69.37
CA GLY A 575 28.84 -8.75 68.58
C GLY A 575 27.43 -8.85 69.14
N ILE A 576 27.10 -8.15 70.25
CA ILE A 576 25.74 -8.17 70.82
C ILE A 576 24.82 -7.33 69.95
N VAL A 577 23.76 -7.95 69.42
CA VAL A 577 22.73 -7.32 68.58
C VAL A 577 21.53 -6.91 69.44
N ASP A 578 21.05 -5.69 69.24
CA ASP A 578 19.84 -5.13 69.85
C ASP A 578 18.85 -4.76 68.73
N LEU A 579 17.70 -5.45 68.72
CA LEU A 579 16.60 -5.25 67.77
C LEU A 579 15.59 -4.21 68.23
N HIS A 580 15.64 -3.78 69.49
CA HIS A 580 14.63 -2.91 70.10
C HIS A 580 15.21 -1.58 70.57
N SER A 581 16.36 -1.19 70.00
CA SER A 581 17.00 0.07 70.30
C SER A 581 16.09 1.23 69.87
N SER A 582 15.91 2.21 70.74
CA SER A 582 15.15 3.43 70.42
C SER A 582 15.82 4.33 69.37
N THR A 583 17.02 3.98 68.90
CA THR A 583 17.75 4.66 67.83
C THR A 583 18.55 3.67 67.00
N VAL A 584 18.72 3.94 65.69
CA VAL A 584 19.56 3.14 64.79
C VAL A 584 20.78 3.94 64.34
N GLY A 585 21.95 3.31 64.34
CA GLY A 585 23.22 3.93 63.96
C GLY A 585 24.41 3.35 64.71
N ILE A 586 25.57 3.98 64.57
CA ILE A 586 26.75 3.63 65.38
C ILE A 586 26.62 4.35 66.71
N THR A 587 26.29 3.63 67.78
CA THR A 587 25.97 4.22 69.10
C THR A 587 27.03 3.95 70.17
N SER A 588 28.19 3.40 69.76
CA SER A 588 29.34 3.08 70.61
C SER A 588 30.64 3.46 69.87
N PRO A 589 31.73 3.83 70.60
CA PRO A 589 33.00 4.21 69.99
C PRO A 589 33.81 3.00 69.51
N GLU A 590 33.41 1.78 69.88
CA GLU A 590 34.01 0.53 69.38
C GLU A 590 33.39 0.16 68.02
N ALA A 591 34.10 -0.63 67.20
CA ALA A 591 33.67 -1.00 65.85
C ALA A 591 32.28 -1.65 65.87
N SER A 592 31.25 -0.88 65.53
CA SER A 592 29.85 -1.28 65.65
C SER A 592 29.21 -1.39 64.27
N TRP A 593 28.08 -2.08 64.21
CA TRP A 593 27.27 -2.21 63.01
C TRP A 593 25.86 -1.71 63.26
N PHE A 594 25.17 -1.31 62.20
CA PHE A 594 23.72 -1.30 62.19
C PHE A 594 23.21 -1.85 60.86
N GLY A 595 22.04 -2.46 60.91
CA GLY A 595 21.40 -3.10 59.78
C GLY A 595 20.07 -2.42 59.48
N LEU A 596 19.71 -2.37 58.20
CA LEU A 596 18.40 -1.92 57.73
C LEU A 596 17.86 -2.94 56.71
N ARG A 597 16.67 -3.49 56.92
CA ARG A 597 16.05 -4.48 56.04
C ARG A 597 14.78 -3.91 55.41
N PHE A 598 14.79 -3.82 54.08
CA PHE A 598 13.66 -3.30 53.31
C PHE A 598 12.92 -4.46 52.64
N GLN A 599 11.61 -4.58 52.90
CA GLN A 599 10.77 -5.67 52.38
C GLN A 599 10.03 -5.25 51.10
N ASP A 600 9.52 -6.23 50.33
CA ASP A 600 8.76 -6.02 49.08
C ASP A 600 9.49 -5.09 48.08
N VAL A 601 10.78 -5.35 47.85
CA VAL A 601 11.59 -4.61 46.88
C VAL A 601 11.20 -5.04 45.47
N ARG A 602 10.25 -4.33 44.87
CA ARG A 602 9.73 -4.58 43.51
C ARG A 602 10.67 -4.06 42.41
N VAL A 603 11.95 -4.42 42.53
CA VAL A 603 12.97 -4.20 41.51
C VAL A 603 13.15 -5.53 40.77
N PRO A 604 12.92 -5.59 39.44
CA PRO A 604 13.12 -6.79 38.66
C PRO A 604 14.53 -7.36 38.79
N ARG A 605 14.66 -8.67 38.63
CA ARG A 605 15.96 -9.31 38.45
C ARG A 605 16.66 -8.73 37.24
N ASP A 606 17.98 -8.57 37.35
CA ASP A 606 18.85 -8.06 36.29
C ASP A 606 18.56 -6.60 35.87
N ALA A 607 17.75 -5.86 36.65
CA ALA A 607 17.49 -4.45 36.41
C ALA A 607 18.77 -3.61 36.50
N THR A 608 18.94 -2.69 35.55
CA THR A 608 19.98 -1.66 35.63
C THR A 608 19.55 -0.57 36.62
N ILE A 609 20.35 -0.38 37.68
CA ILE A 609 20.03 0.60 38.73
C ILE A 609 20.67 1.94 38.38
N LEU A 610 19.82 2.94 38.15
CA LEU A 610 20.25 4.28 37.75
C LEU A 610 20.67 5.12 38.96
N SER A 611 19.99 4.92 40.10
CA SER A 611 20.34 5.55 41.38
C SER A 611 19.66 4.80 42.52
N SER A 612 20.35 4.66 43.65
CA SER A 612 19.75 4.16 44.89
C SER A 612 20.42 4.76 46.13
N PHE A 613 19.62 5.00 47.16
CA PHE A 613 20.07 5.58 48.43
C PHE A 613 19.03 5.33 49.51
N PHE A 614 19.42 5.30 50.79
CA PHE A 614 18.48 5.37 51.90
C PHE A 614 18.49 6.75 52.54
N VAL A 615 17.37 7.11 53.16
CA VAL A 615 17.19 8.34 53.91
C VAL A 615 16.99 7.99 55.37
N MET A 616 17.69 8.70 56.26
CA MET A 616 17.50 8.61 57.72
C MET A 616 17.35 9.99 58.35
N ARG A 617 16.89 10.03 59.60
CA ARG A 617 16.64 11.28 60.34
C ARG A 617 17.37 11.25 61.68
N PRO A 618 18.23 12.24 62.01
CA PRO A 618 18.90 12.28 63.29
C PRO A 618 17.92 12.31 64.46
N ALA A 619 18.09 11.40 65.42
CA ALA A 619 17.41 11.41 66.71
C ALA A 619 18.21 12.19 67.76
N LEU A 620 19.55 12.20 67.64
CA LEU A 620 20.48 12.93 68.49
C LEU A 620 21.44 13.79 67.65
N LEU A 621 21.97 14.84 68.27
CA LEU A 621 23.05 15.65 67.68
C LEU A 621 24.37 14.86 67.70
N GLY A 622 25.21 15.05 66.68
CA GLY A 622 26.52 14.40 66.60
C GLY A 622 27.53 15.27 65.85
N MET A 623 28.56 15.75 66.54
CA MET A 623 29.47 16.77 66.01
C MET A 623 30.84 16.23 65.62
N ASP A 624 31.23 15.08 66.16
CA ASP A 624 32.55 14.48 65.92
C ASP A 624 32.63 13.82 64.53
N PRO A 625 33.80 13.79 63.87
CA PRO A 625 33.94 13.14 62.57
C PRO A 625 33.48 11.68 62.59
N ALA A 626 32.63 11.29 61.65
CA ALA A 626 32.15 9.92 61.51
C ALA A 626 32.37 9.42 60.07
N LYS A 627 32.73 8.13 59.95
CA LYS A 627 32.97 7.47 58.66
C LYS A 627 32.40 6.07 58.70
N TRP A 628 31.44 5.83 57.82
CA TRP A 628 30.77 4.54 57.71
C TRP A 628 30.93 3.98 56.31
N THR A 629 30.84 2.67 56.18
CA THR A 629 30.83 1.97 54.89
C THR A 629 29.54 1.18 54.79
N VAL A 630 28.83 1.35 53.69
CA VAL A 630 27.56 0.69 53.39
C VAL A 630 27.81 -0.49 52.47
N TYR A 631 27.33 -1.66 52.88
CA TYR A 631 27.24 -2.87 52.08
C TYR A 631 25.76 -3.30 51.98
N ALA A 632 25.46 -4.26 51.11
CA ALA A 632 24.22 -5.03 51.21
C ALA A 632 24.50 -6.47 51.67
N ASP A 633 23.53 -7.09 52.34
CA ASP A 633 23.51 -8.53 52.60
C ASP A 633 23.45 -9.27 51.26
N LEU A 634 24.46 -10.10 50.99
CA LEU A 634 24.61 -10.82 49.73
C LEU A 634 23.77 -12.11 49.73
N SER A 635 22.47 -11.95 49.94
CA SER A 635 21.47 -13.02 49.86
C SER A 635 20.35 -12.63 48.90
N ASN A 636 19.68 -13.63 48.33
CA ASN A 636 18.56 -13.41 47.42
C ASN A 636 17.32 -12.86 48.14
N GLN A 637 17.23 -13.08 49.45
CA GLN A 637 16.15 -12.66 50.32
C GLN A 637 16.72 -12.45 51.73
N THR A 638 16.90 -11.21 52.14
CA THR A 638 17.42 -10.90 53.47
C THR A 638 16.45 -11.38 54.55
N ARG A 639 16.91 -12.24 55.44
CA ARG A 639 16.14 -12.68 56.61
C ARG A 639 16.09 -11.58 57.66
N SER A 640 15.01 -11.55 58.45
CA SER A 640 14.89 -10.68 59.62
C SER A 640 16.13 -10.73 60.49
N PHE A 641 16.44 -9.61 61.15
CA PHE A 641 17.54 -9.56 62.10
C PHE A 641 17.19 -10.37 63.37
N THR A 642 18.21 -10.92 64.01
CA THR A 642 18.09 -11.76 65.22
C THR A 642 19.08 -11.27 66.28
N GLU A 643 18.82 -11.54 67.55
CA GLU A 643 19.72 -11.21 68.67
C GLU A 643 20.93 -12.18 68.80
N GLU A 644 21.21 -12.96 67.76
CA GLU A 644 22.39 -13.84 67.75
C GLU A 644 23.68 -13.01 67.74
N ILE A 645 24.70 -13.47 68.47
CA ILE A 645 25.99 -12.79 68.53
C ILE A 645 26.60 -12.74 67.13
N GLY A 646 26.93 -11.54 66.66
CA GLY A 646 27.45 -11.30 65.31
C GLY A 646 26.36 -11.25 64.24
N GLY A 647 25.09 -11.14 64.62
CA GLY A 647 23.95 -11.25 63.71
C GLY A 647 23.99 -10.30 62.51
N LEU A 648 24.68 -9.15 62.57
CA LEU A 648 24.91 -8.26 61.43
C LEU A 648 26.30 -8.48 60.83
N SER A 649 27.35 -8.47 61.66
CA SER A 649 28.75 -8.47 61.21
C SER A 649 29.20 -9.77 60.52
N THR A 650 28.51 -10.88 60.78
CA THR A 650 28.82 -12.20 60.19
C THR A 650 28.07 -12.48 58.89
N ARG A 651 27.11 -11.62 58.50
CA ARG A 651 26.33 -11.84 57.28
C ARG A 651 27.20 -11.74 56.03
N PRO A 652 26.96 -12.59 55.00
CA PRO A 652 27.55 -12.41 53.69
C PRO A 652 27.23 -11.01 53.16
N ARG A 653 28.20 -10.35 52.54
CA ARG A 653 28.03 -8.97 52.08
C ARG A 653 28.56 -8.79 50.67
N THR A 654 28.02 -7.80 49.97
CA THR A 654 28.45 -7.40 48.63
C THR A 654 29.94 -7.04 48.61
N THR A 655 30.56 -7.28 47.45
CA THR A 655 31.91 -6.80 47.15
C THR A 655 31.89 -5.30 46.87
N ALA A 656 30.85 -4.83 46.19
CA ALA A 656 30.54 -3.41 46.06
C ALA A 656 30.19 -2.81 47.43
N SER A 657 30.72 -1.62 47.70
CA SER A 657 30.44 -0.86 48.91
C SER A 657 30.55 0.64 48.66
N ALA A 658 29.90 1.43 49.50
CA ALA A 658 29.95 2.89 49.43
C ALA A 658 30.49 3.48 50.73
N LEU A 659 31.54 4.29 50.64
CA LEU A 659 32.06 5.05 51.78
C LEU A 659 31.16 6.27 52.04
N TRP A 660 30.61 6.34 53.24
CA TRP A 660 29.86 7.49 53.74
C TRP A 660 30.71 8.33 54.70
N ASN A 661 31.15 9.49 54.22
CA ASN A 661 31.73 10.52 55.08
C ASN A 661 30.58 11.26 55.79
N VAL A 662 30.24 10.80 56.99
CA VAL A 662 29.08 11.31 57.73
C VAL A 662 29.43 12.66 58.36
N VAL A 663 28.80 13.71 57.85
CA VAL A 663 28.98 15.08 58.34
C VAL A 663 28.40 15.25 59.76
N ALA A 664 28.70 16.39 60.40
CA ALA A 664 28.10 16.73 61.68
C ALA A 664 26.56 16.86 61.56
N TRP A 665 25.82 16.24 62.47
CA TRP A 665 24.36 16.34 62.57
C TRP A 665 24.02 17.45 63.55
N THR A 666 23.82 18.65 63.02
CA THR A 666 23.60 19.88 63.81
C THR A 666 22.13 20.15 64.13
N GLY A 667 21.23 19.23 63.80
CA GLY A 667 19.79 19.33 64.04
C GLY A 667 19.11 17.95 64.06
N ILE A 668 17.92 17.87 64.64
CA ILE A 668 17.14 16.63 64.82
C ILE A 668 16.00 16.58 63.79
N GLY A 669 15.68 15.39 63.26
CA GLY A 669 14.49 15.15 62.42
C GLY A 669 14.58 15.55 60.95
N HIS A 670 15.68 16.16 60.49
CA HIS A 670 15.87 16.48 59.07
C HIS A 670 16.32 15.24 58.28
N GLN A 671 16.01 15.18 56.98
CA GLN A 671 16.38 14.06 56.12
C GLN A 671 17.85 14.12 55.74
N LEU A 672 18.53 12.99 55.87
CA LEU A 672 19.90 12.76 55.43
C LEU A 672 19.92 11.55 54.50
N SER A 673 20.38 11.75 53.27
CA SER A 673 20.57 10.65 52.33
C SER A 673 21.95 10.02 52.48
N SER A 674 22.00 8.71 52.29
CA SER A 674 23.25 7.98 52.08
C SER A 674 23.94 8.45 50.79
N PRO A 675 25.20 8.05 50.57
CA PRO A 675 25.81 8.09 49.24
C PRO A 675 25.04 7.22 48.25
N GLU A 676 25.41 7.32 46.97
CA GLU A 676 24.89 6.49 45.89
C GLU A 676 25.24 5.01 46.10
N LEU A 677 24.24 4.14 45.96
CA LEU A 677 24.32 2.69 46.25
C LEU A 677 24.02 1.82 45.02
N ALA A 678 23.87 2.38 43.80
CA ALA A 678 23.47 1.63 42.60
C ALA A 678 24.27 0.33 42.41
N ALA A 679 25.61 0.41 42.43
CA ALA A 679 26.48 -0.75 42.30
C ALA A 679 26.34 -1.78 43.44
N VAL A 680 25.98 -1.33 44.65
CA VAL A 680 25.72 -2.21 45.81
C VAL A 680 24.41 -2.98 45.61
N VAL A 681 23.38 -2.30 45.08
CA VAL A 681 22.07 -2.89 44.82
C VAL A 681 22.11 -3.83 43.61
N GLU A 682 22.82 -3.44 42.53
CA GLU A 682 23.01 -4.27 41.34
C GLU A 682 23.59 -5.64 41.68
N GLU A 683 24.61 -5.70 42.55
CA GLU A 683 25.20 -6.98 42.97
C GLU A 683 24.19 -7.92 43.65
N VAL A 684 23.15 -7.38 44.29
CA VAL A 684 22.07 -8.17 44.91
C VAL A 684 21.00 -8.56 43.89
N VAL A 685 20.52 -7.61 43.07
CA VAL A 685 19.42 -7.86 42.12
C VAL A 685 19.84 -8.63 40.87
N HIS A 686 21.15 -8.75 40.60
CA HIS A 686 21.73 -9.58 39.51
C HIS A 686 22.03 -11.02 39.96
N ARG A 687 21.69 -11.39 41.20
CA ARG A 687 21.86 -12.76 41.67
C ARG A 687 20.83 -13.67 41.03
N GLU A 688 21.24 -14.89 40.73
CA GLU A 688 20.44 -15.85 39.96
C GLU A 688 19.07 -16.18 40.59
N GLU A 689 18.96 -16.18 41.92
CA GLU A 689 17.70 -16.48 42.61
C GLU A 689 17.00 -15.21 43.14
N TRP A 690 17.41 -14.01 42.70
CA TRP A 690 16.68 -12.79 43.01
C TRP A 690 15.31 -12.77 42.31
N ALA A 691 14.28 -12.36 43.04
CA ALA A 691 12.93 -12.16 42.53
C ALA A 691 12.37 -10.81 43.01
N ALA A 692 11.59 -10.13 42.15
CA ALA A 692 10.91 -8.91 42.55
C ALA A 692 9.96 -9.17 43.73
N GLY A 693 10.00 -8.30 44.74
CA GLY A 693 9.29 -8.50 46.02
C GLY A 693 10.14 -9.14 47.11
N ASN A 694 11.37 -9.60 46.78
CA ASN A 694 12.35 -9.96 47.80
C ASN A 694 12.78 -8.72 48.60
N SER A 695 13.45 -8.96 49.71
CA SER A 695 13.92 -7.99 50.69
C SER A 695 15.42 -7.80 50.56
N ILE A 696 15.86 -6.56 50.70
CA ILE A 696 17.28 -6.17 50.70
C ILE A 696 17.66 -5.68 52.09
N GLY A 697 18.70 -6.27 52.65
CA GLY A 697 19.39 -5.81 53.84
C GLY A 697 20.56 -4.91 53.48
N LEU A 698 20.64 -3.73 54.07
CA LEU A 698 21.84 -2.90 54.08
C LEU A 698 22.58 -3.13 55.41
N LEU A 699 23.89 -3.34 55.33
CA LEU A 699 24.78 -3.57 56.47
C LEU A 699 25.79 -2.44 56.53
N ILE A 700 25.74 -1.64 57.61
CA ILE A 700 26.55 -0.44 57.75
C ILE A 700 27.52 -0.63 58.91
N SER A 701 28.80 -0.38 58.66
CA SER A 701 29.86 -0.46 59.67
C SER A 701 30.75 0.76 59.65
N GLY A 702 31.34 1.11 60.78
CA GLY A 702 32.31 2.20 60.83
C GLY A 702 32.58 2.69 62.23
N ALA A 703 33.03 3.93 62.31
CA ALA A 703 33.35 4.61 63.56
C ALA A 703 32.78 6.04 63.57
N GLY A 704 32.60 6.57 64.79
CA GLY A 704 32.01 7.87 65.04
C GLY A 704 30.52 7.76 65.30
N GLU A 705 30.11 8.19 66.49
CA GLU A 705 28.76 7.97 67.00
C GLU A 705 27.73 8.84 66.30
N ARG A 706 26.63 8.23 65.87
CA ARG A 706 25.40 8.91 65.45
C ARG A 706 24.20 8.01 65.69
N SER A 707 23.08 8.64 66.06
CA SER A 707 21.82 7.98 66.36
C SER A 707 20.70 8.61 65.53
N ALA A 708 20.13 7.84 64.63
CA ALA A 708 18.94 8.19 63.86
C ALA A 708 17.69 7.57 64.49
N ASP A 709 16.51 8.05 64.09
CA ASP A 709 15.23 7.44 64.45
C ASP A 709 15.23 5.96 63.99
N SER A 710 14.99 5.02 64.91
CA SER A 710 14.72 3.61 64.60
C SER A 710 13.23 3.37 64.40
N PHE A 711 12.86 2.16 63.98
CA PHE A 711 11.45 1.75 63.94
C PHE A 711 10.81 1.80 65.33
N ASP A 712 11.44 1.18 66.34
CA ASP A 712 10.95 1.13 67.73
C ASP A 712 10.93 2.50 68.43
N GLY A 713 11.87 3.39 68.09
CA GLY A 713 11.92 4.74 68.64
C GLY A 713 10.84 5.64 68.04
N ARG A 714 10.80 5.72 66.70
CA ARG A 714 9.83 6.52 65.96
C ARG A 714 9.66 5.98 64.54
N ALA A 715 8.74 5.03 64.35
CA ALA A 715 8.43 4.44 63.04
C ALA A 715 8.20 5.46 61.89
N ALA A 716 7.57 6.60 62.17
CA ALA A 716 7.37 7.66 61.15
C ALA A 716 8.65 8.39 60.72
N GLY A 717 9.70 8.32 61.54
CA GLY A 717 11.03 8.90 61.29
C GLY A 717 12.07 7.88 60.82
N ALA A 718 11.76 6.59 60.92
CA ALA A 718 12.64 5.47 60.57
C ALA A 718 13.15 5.53 59.12
N PRO A 719 14.27 4.84 58.82
CA PRO A 719 14.87 4.89 57.50
C PRO A 719 13.94 4.41 56.36
N GLU A 720 14.13 4.97 55.18
CA GLU A 720 13.44 4.56 53.96
C GLU A 720 14.44 4.43 52.80
N PHE A 721 14.19 3.51 51.89
CA PHE A 721 15.09 3.18 50.78
C PHE A 721 14.49 3.56 49.43
N TRP A 722 15.32 4.14 48.56
CA TRP A 722 14.93 4.59 47.23
C TRP A 722 15.76 3.85 46.18
N VAL A 723 15.10 3.35 45.15
CA VAL A 723 15.74 2.72 43.98
C VAL A 723 15.09 3.26 42.72
N VAL A 724 15.90 3.80 41.81
CA VAL A 724 15.54 4.26 40.47
C VAL A 724 16.18 3.31 39.46
N TYR A 725 15.40 2.72 38.56
CA TYR A 725 15.88 1.71 37.63
C TYR A 725 15.21 1.80 36.26
N ASP A 726 15.85 1.18 35.26
CA ASP A 726 15.33 1.01 33.90
C ASP A 726 14.60 -0.35 33.79
N GLU A 727 13.32 -0.33 33.40
CA GLU A 727 12.45 -1.53 33.36
C GLU A 727 12.71 -2.42 32.12
N ARG A 728 13.59 -2.00 31.20
CA ARG A 728 13.86 -2.72 29.92
C ARG A 728 14.63 -4.04 30.05
N ASP A 729 15.17 -4.39 31.22
CA ASP A 729 15.93 -5.63 31.41
C ASP A 729 15.07 -6.83 31.87
N ALA A 730 13.73 -6.70 31.92
CA ALA A 730 12.81 -7.83 32.10
C ALA A 730 12.44 -8.49 30.76
N LEU A 731 12.58 -9.82 30.67
CA LEU A 731 12.39 -10.64 29.46
C LEU A 731 11.09 -10.31 28.69
N SER A 732 11.22 -9.68 27.53
CA SER A 732 10.13 -9.46 26.56
C SER A 732 10.18 -10.52 25.45
N VAL A 733 9.06 -11.19 25.19
CA VAL A 733 8.95 -12.17 24.09
C VAL A 733 8.12 -11.55 22.96
N ALA A 734 8.82 -11.26 21.86
CA ALA A 734 8.40 -10.99 20.48
C ALA A 734 7.37 -9.86 20.20
N VAL A 735 7.74 -9.01 19.23
CA VAL A 735 6.91 -7.96 18.63
C VAL A 735 6.77 -8.29 17.14
N ASP A 736 5.55 -8.35 16.62
CA ASP A 736 5.30 -8.08 15.20
C ASP A 736 3.88 -7.50 14.97
N GLY A 737 3.79 -6.57 14.02
CA GLY A 737 2.56 -6.08 13.39
C GLY A 737 1.33 -5.80 14.25
N GLY A 738 1.30 -4.71 15.02
CA GLY A 738 0.05 -4.06 15.48
C GLY A 738 -0.80 -4.78 16.53
N LEU A 739 -0.37 -5.93 17.04
CA LEU A 739 -1.03 -6.66 18.14
C LEU A 739 -0.12 -6.68 19.37
N THR A 740 -0.60 -6.20 20.53
CA THR A 740 0.13 -6.32 21.80
C THR A 740 -0.56 -7.35 22.70
N ALA A 741 0.13 -8.43 23.04
CA ALA A 741 -0.32 -9.39 24.04
C ALA A 741 0.69 -9.44 25.20
N HIS A 742 0.20 -9.44 26.43
CA HIS A 742 1.02 -9.62 27.63
C HIS A 742 0.40 -10.70 28.54
N VAL A 743 1.26 -11.48 29.19
CA VAL A 743 0.84 -12.47 30.19
C VAL A 743 1.21 -11.94 31.56
N THR A 744 0.22 -11.78 32.43
CA THR A 744 0.45 -11.36 33.82
C THR A 744 0.24 -12.56 34.73
N MET A 745 1.17 -12.82 35.64
CA MET A 745 0.93 -13.73 36.77
C MET A 745 0.19 -12.96 37.86
N THR A 746 -0.95 -13.49 38.32
CA THR A 746 -1.58 -12.95 39.53
C THR A 746 -0.76 -13.34 40.77
N PRO A 747 -0.95 -12.67 41.91
CA PRO A 747 -0.26 -12.99 43.16
C PRO A 747 -0.45 -14.44 43.63
N GLU A 748 -1.50 -15.13 43.16
CA GLU A 748 -1.81 -16.53 43.48
C GLU A 748 -1.17 -17.55 42.52
N GLY A 749 -0.40 -17.11 41.52
CA GLY A 749 0.31 -17.99 40.58
C GLY A 749 -0.46 -18.37 39.30
N GLU A 750 -1.69 -17.87 39.13
CA GLU A 750 -2.44 -18.03 37.88
C GLU A 750 -1.89 -17.12 36.77
N ARG A 751 -1.77 -17.65 35.56
CA ARG A 751 -1.34 -16.88 34.38
C ARG A 751 -2.58 -16.39 33.63
N ARG A 752 -2.71 -15.06 33.46
CA ARG A 752 -3.78 -14.44 32.66
C ARG A 752 -3.21 -13.79 31.41
N LEU A 753 -3.81 -14.11 30.26
CA LEU A 753 -3.49 -13.50 28.97
C LEU A 753 -4.31 -12.23 28.78
N PHE A 754 -3.62 -11.12 28.54
CA PHE A 754 -4.22 -9.84 28.17
C PHE A 754 -3.83 -9.52 26.73
N ALA A 755 -4.83 -9.28 25.88
CA ALA A 755 -4.61 -8.83 24.51
C ALA A 755 -5.26 -7.47 24.31
N SER A 756 -4.49 -6.54 23.75
CA SER A 756 -4.93 -5.20 23.42
C SER A 756 -4.62 -4.96 21.94
N PHE A 757 -5.61 -4.45 21.21
CA PHE A 757 -5.48 -4.09 19.80
C PHE A 757 -6.03 -2.68 19.56
N GLU A 758 -5.46 -2.01 18.58
CA GLU A 758 -5.91 -0.69 18.11
C GLU A 758 -6.49 -0.86 16.70
N ILE A 759 -7.77 -0.50 16.51
CA ILE A 759 -8.39 -0.45 15.18
C ILE A 759 -8.36 1.00 14.71
N LEU A 760 -7.59 1.29 13.67
CA LEU A 760 -7.63 2.57 12.97
C LEU A 760 -8.81 2.57 12.00
N ASN A 761 -9.82 3.39 12.28
CA ASN A 761 -10.92 3.64 11.35
C ASN A 761 -10.59 4.87 10.51
N SER A 762 -10.61 4.74 9.18
CA SER A 762 -10.12 5.74 8.22
C SER A 762 -11.04 6.95 8.00
N ALA A 763 -12.08 7.15 8.82
CA ALA A 763 -13.04 8.23 8.56
C ALA A 763 -13.00 9.44 9.52
N GLN A 764 -12.31 9.38 10.67
CA GLN A 764 -12.10 10.53 11.57
C GLN A 764 -11.13 10.10 12.67
N ALA A 765 -10.02 10.80 12.86
CA ALA A 765 -8.98 10.47 13.84
C ALA A 765 -9.51 10.39 15.29
N ARG A 766 -10.00 9.21 15.69
CA ARG A 766 -10.18 8.76 17.07
C ARG A 766 -9.94 7.25 17.11
N GLY A 767 -8.73 6.86 17.51
CA GLY A 767 -8.43 5.47 17.86
C GLY A 767 -9.25 5.07 19.09
N PHE A 768 -9.88 3.90 19.02
CA PHE A 768 -10.45 3.25 20.20
C PHE A 768 -9.53 2.11 20.57
N VAL A 769 -9.02 2.13 21.81
CA VAL A 769 -8.31 1.00 22.40
C VAL A 769 -9.37 0.04 22.92
N TYR A 770 -9.39 -1.18 22.39
CA TYR A 770 -10.23 -2.25 22.90
C TYR A 770 -9.36 -3.17 23.77
N THR A 771 -9.69 -3.24 25.06
CA THR A 771 -9.13 -4.24 25.97
C THR A 771 -10.12 -5.39 26.08
N VAL A 772 -9.78 -6.57 25.57
CA VAL A 772 -10.57 -7.77 25.81
C VAL A 772 -10.03 -8.41 27.09
N GLU A 773 -10.77 -8.27 28.19
CA GLU A 773 -10.56 -9.09 29.37
C GLU A 773 -11.44 -10.35 29.28
N GLY A 774 -10.81 -11.51 29.16
CA GLY A 774 -11.52 -12.78 29.33
C GLY A 774 -10.89 -13.94 28.58
N SER A 775 -10.20 -14.83 29.29
CA SER A 775 -9.84 -16.20 28.89
C SER A 775 -9.49 -17.00 30.16
N PRO A 776 -9.64 -18.34 30.19
CA PRO A 776 -9.87 -19.10 31.41
C PRO A 776 -8.63 -19.15 32.30
N THR A 777 -8.87 -19.29 33.60
CA THR A 777 -7.83 -19.59 34.58
C THR A 777 -7.15 -20.91 34.23
N MET A 778 -5.82 -20.91 34.16
CA MET A 778 -5.02 -22.10 33.84
C MET A 778 -4.17 -22.48 35.05
N GLU A 779 -4.33 -23.71 35.52
CA GLU A 779 -3.47 -24.30 36.54
C GLU A 779 -2.10 -24.69 35.92
N PRO A 780 -1.00 -24.61 36.69
CA PRO A 780 0.32 -25.03 36.23
C PRO A 780 0.27 -26.50 35.76
N GLU A 781 0.92 -26.81 34.63
CA GLU A 781 1.09 -28.17 34.05
C GLU A 781 0.04 -28.67 33.03
N SER A 782 -0.96 -27.87 32.62
CA SER A 782 -2.02 -28.30 31.68
C SER A 782 -1.83 -27.88 30.21
N TRP A 783 -0.60 -27.92 29.68
CA TRP A 783 -0.31 -27.46 28.30
C TRP A 783 -0.83 -28.38 27.18
N GLU A 784 -1.19 -29.64 27.47
CA GLU A 784 -1.53 -30.65 26.45
C GLU A 784 -2.99 -30.63 25.95
N THR A 785 -3.86 -29.76 26.47
CA THR A 785 -5.25 -29.66 26.01
C THR A 785 -5.70 -28.21 25.88
N LEU A 786 -5.42 -27.60 24.73
CA LEU A 786 -5.84 -26.23 24.45
C LEU A 786 -6.60 -26.18 23.13
N ASN A 787 -7.89 -26.50 23.21
CA ASN A 787 -8.90 -26.14 22.22
C ASN A 787 -10.03 -25.45 22.99
N ALA A 788 -9.88 -24.15 23.25
CA ALA A 788 -10.90 -23.36 23.94
C ALA A 788 -11.12 -22.02 23.22
N SER A 789 -12.38 -21.75 22.89
CA SER A 789 -12.86 -20.50 22.32
C SER A 789 -13.36 -19.58 23.45
N PHE A 790 -12.87 -18.36 23.51
CA PHE A 790 -13.33 -17.34 24.46
C PHE A 790 -13.87 -16.10 23.73
N ALA A 791 -14.89 -15.48 24.32
CA ALA A 791 -15.61 -14.33 23.76
C ALA A 791 -15.71 -13.20 24.79
N GLY A 792 -15.36 -11.98 24.39
CA GLY A 792 -15.55 -10.76 25.16
C GLY A 792 -16.62 -9.86 24.55
N THR A 793 -17.40 -9.17 25.38
CA THR A 793 -18.44 -8.23 24.93
C THR A 793 -17.84 -6.87 24.58
N LEU A 794 -18.12 -6.38 23.36
CA LEU A 794 -17.79 -5.01 22.93
C LEU A 794 -18.56 -3.99 23.78
N GLN A 795 -17.86 -3.16 24.56
CA GLN A 795 -18.51 -2.06 25.29
C GLN A 795 -18.80 -0.88 24.34
N GLY A 796 -20.05 -0.83 23.88
CA GLY A 796 -20.59 0.26 23.07
C GLY A 796 -21.90 -0.17 22.42
N ARG A 797 -23.04 0.30 22.95
CA ARG A 797 -24.39 -0.17 22.58
C ARG A 797 -24.71 -0.02 21.08
N ARG A 798 -24.95 -1.14 20.38
CA ARG A 798 -26.13 -1.40 19.52
C ARG A 798 -26.52 -2.89 19.56
N PRO A 799 -27.81 -3.27 19.50
CA PRO A 799 -28.25 -4.67 19.57
C PRO A 799 -28.21 -5.33 18.18
N GLY A 800 -27.52 -6.46 18.07
CA GLY A 800 -27.32 -7.24 16.84
C GLY A 800 -25.88 -7.74 16.80
N LEU A 801 -25.64 -8.90 17.42
CA LEU A 801 -24.34 -9.39 17.88
C LEU A 801 -23.32 -9.56 16.74
N SER A 802 -22.09 -9.14 16.99
CA SER A 802 -20.89 -9.78 16.44
C SER A 802 -19.93 -9.90 17.61
N HIS A 803 -19.44 -11.10 17.92
CA HIS A 803 -18.46 -11.32 18.96
C HIS A 803 -17.12 -11.72 18.33
N LEU A 804 -16.02 -11.27 18.94
CA LEU A 804 -14.68 -11.72 18.58
C LEU A 804 -14.44 -13.06 19.26
N ALA A 805 -14.17 -14.09 18.46
CA ALA A 805 -13.77 -15.40 18.93
C ALA A 805 -12.27 -15.58 18.68
N PHE A 806 -11.55 -16.04 19.70
CA PHE A 806 -10.13 -16.36 19.61
C PHE A 806 -9.95 -17.87 19.73
N GLU A 807 -9.20 -18.46 18.81
CA GLU A 807 -8.84 -19.88 18.78
C GLU A 807 -7.32 -20.01 18.87
N MET A 808 -6.83 -20.81 19.82
CA MET A 808 -5.41 -21.14 19.92
C MET A 808 -5.20 -22.59 19.47
N SER A 809 -4.23 -22.83 18.58
CA SER A 809 -3.94 -24.19 18.08
C SER A 809 -2.44 -24.43 17.91
N GLN A 810 -2.05 -25.71 18.02
CA GLN A 810 -0.68 -26.19 17.78
C GLN A 810 -0.66 -26.97 16.46
N PRO A 811 0.31 -26.76 15.54
CA PRO A 811 0.39 -27.55 14.32
C PRO A 811 0.85 -28.97 14.62
N ASP A 812 0.24 -29.94 13.98
CA ASP A 812 0.50 -31.36 14.18
C ASP A 812 1.99 -31.73 13.95
N GLY A 813 2.66 -32.18 15.02
CA GLY A 813 3.68 -33.24 14.95
C GLY A 813 5.12 -32.93 14.52
N GLY A 814 5.68 -31.73 14.78
CA GLY A 814 7.11 -31.43 14.53
C GLY A 814 7.94 -31.20 15.80
N ILE A 815 9.12 -31.82 15.90
CA ILE A 815 9.98 -31.96 17.11
C ILE A 815 10.73 -30.65 17.52
N PHE A 816 10.29 -29.48 17.08
CA PHE A 816 10.83 -28.20 17.58
C PHE A 816 9.76 -27.44 18.37
N GLY A 817 10.05 -27.20 19.64
CA GLY A 817 9.13 -26.68 20.64
C GLY A 817 8.55 -25.29 20.40
N GLU A 818 7.46 -25.05 21.13
CA GLU A 818 6.91 -23.74 21.54
C GLU A 818 6.51 -22.72 20.46
N LYS A 819 5.73 -23.16 19.45
CA LYS A 819 4.94 -22.20 18.64
C LYS A 819 3.44 -22.51 18.72
N TYR A 820 2.68 -21.56 19.26
CA TYR A 820 1.22 -21.55 19.29
C TYR A 820 0.70 -20.50 18.32
N PHE A 821 -0.40 -20.78 17.62
CA PHE A 821 -1.06 -19.83 16.74
C PHE A 821 -2.32 -19.31 17.40
N LEU A 822 -2.46 -17.99 17.52
CA LEU A 822 -3.69 -17.33 17.96
C LEU A 822 -4.45 -16.80 16.72
N ARG A 823 -5.60 -17.38 16.44
CA ARG A 823 -6.47 -16.98 15.33
C ARG A 823 -7.64 -16.15 15.87
N MET A 824 -7.88 -14.98 15.30
CA MET A 824 -9.02 -14.11 15.62
C MET A 824 -10.09 -14.20 14.53
N ARG A 825 -11.37 -14.36 14.90
CA ARG A 825 -12.50 -14.34 13.96
C ARG A 825 -13.59 -13.40 14.44
N VAL A 826 -14.20 -12.66 13.52
CA VAL A 826 -15.43 -11.90 13.75
C VAL A 826 -16.62 -12.82 13.46
N VAL A 827 -17.37 -13.18 14.50
CA VAL A 827 -18.52 -14.08 14.39
C VAL A 827 -19.79 -13.24 14.51
N ARG A 828 -20.60 -13.20 13.44
CA ARG A 828 -21.95 -12.59 13.46
C ARG A 828 -22.94 -13.47 14.22
#